data_AF-A0A7K4V2F0-F1
#
_entry.id   AF-A0A7K4V2F0-F1
#
_cell.length_a   1.000
_cell.length_b   1.000
_cell.length_c   1.000
_cell.angle_alpha   90.00
_cell.angle_beta   90.00
_cell.angle_gamma   90.00
#
_symmetry.space_group_name_H-M   'P 1'
#
loop_
_entity.id
_entity.type
_entity.pdbx_description
1 polymer ?
#
loop_
_entity_poly.entity_id
_entity_poly.type
_entity_poly.pdbx_seq_one_letter_code
_entity_poly.pdbx_strand_id
1 'polypeptide(L)'
;KDEILKAAVMKYGKNQWSRIASLLHRKSAKQCKARWYEWLDPSIKKTEWSREEEEKLLHLAKLMPTQWRTIAPIIGRTAAQCLEHYEFLLDKAAQRDNEEETADDPRKLKPGEIDPNPETKPARPDPIDMDEDELEMLSEARARLANTQGKKAKRKAREKQLEEARRLAALQKRRELRAAGIEIQKKRKKKRGVDYNAEIPFEKKPAPGFYDTSEENYQSLDADFRRLRQQDLDGELRSEREGRERKKDKQHMKRKKESDLPSAILQTSGVSEFTKKRSKLVLPAPQISDTELEEVVKVGQASEIARQTAEESGITNSASSTLLSEYNVTNNSIALRTPKTPAAQDRILQEAQNLMALTNVDTPLKGGLNTPLHESDFSGVTPQKQVVQTPNTVLSTPFRTPSQGSESLTPRGGLTPKPALGTTPGRTPLRDKLNINPEEGMADYSDPSYAKQMERESREHLRLGLMALPAPKNDFEIVLPENAEKELEEHEVDETFVEDAADIEARKQALREAERAKELKRMHKAVQKNLPRPSEVNETILRPLNVEPPLTDLQKSEELIKKEMITMLHFDLLHHPFGEQFTGKKGKGPGFGSNNAEHMAYLEQNPYEKFSKEDLKKAQDLLAQEMEVVKQGMGHGELSSEAYNQVWEECYSQVLYLPGQSRYTRANLASKKDRIESLEKRLEINRGHMTTEAKRAAKMEKKLKILLGGYQSRAMGLIKQLNDLWDQIEQAHLELRTFEELKKHEDAAIPRRLECLKEDVQRQQEREKELQQRFADFMLDKETFQAKY
;
A
#
# COMPACT_ATOMS: atom_id res chain seq x y z
N LYS A 1 20.49 -5.31 31.28
CA LYS A 1 19.97 -6.55 31.95
C LYS A 1 18.63 -6.38 32.70
N ASP A 2 18.48 -5.42 33.63
CA ASP A 2 17.27 -5.27 34.47
C ASP A 2 15.94 -5.09 33.69
N GLU A 3 15.95 -4.45 32.51
CA GLU A 3 14.75 -4.32 31.67
C GLU A 3 14.24 -5.66 31.11
N ILE A 4 15.15 -6.60 30.82
CA ILE A 4 14.79 -7.97 30.42
C ILE A 4 14.13 -8.69 31.61
N LEU A 5 14.61 -8.46 32.84
CA LEU A 5 14.02 -9.02 34.06
C LEU A 5 12.58 -8.48 34.27
N LYS A 6 12.35 -7.17 34.10
CA LYS A 6 11.00 -6.58 34.12
C LYS A 6 10.08 -7.21 33.07
N ALA A 7 10.50 -7.24 31.80
CA ALA A 7 9.71 -7.83 30.72
C ALA A 7 9.42 -9.34 30.93
N ALA A 8 10.39 -10.08 31.49
CA ALA A 8 10.24 -11.49 31.83
C ALA A 8 9.24 -11.70 32.99
N VAL A 9 9.25 -10.84 34.01
CA VAL A 9 8.25 -10.88 35.09
C VAL A 9 6.86 -10.53 34.57
N MET A 10 6.73 -9.55 33.65
CA MET A 10 5.45 -9.24 32.99
C MET A 10 4.87 -10.44 32.21
N LYS A 11 5.73 -11.32 31.65
CA LYS A 11 5.30 -12.50 30.88
C LYS A 11 5.13 -13.78 31.71
N TYR A 12 5.99 -14.03 32.69
CA TYR A 12 6.06 -15.30 33.43
C TYR A 12 5.61 -15.20 34.91
N GLY A 13 5.38 -13.98 35.41
CA GLY A 13 4.95 -13.70 36.77
C GLY A 13 6.04 -13.93 37.84
N LYS A 14 5.72 -13.55 39.08
CA LYS A 14 6.65 -13.54 40.24
C LYS A 14 6.94 -14.94 40.85
N ASN A 15 6.54 -16.03 40.18
CA ASN A 15 6.69 -17.41 40.68
C ASN A 15 7.61 -18.28 39.80
N GLN A 16 7.93 -17.89 38.56
CA GLN A 16 8.67 -18.74 37.60
C GLN A 16 10.14 -18.30 37.42
N TRP A 17 10.85 -18.06 38.53
CA TRP A 17 12.23 -17.50 38.53
C TRP A 17 13.26 -18.30 37.73
N SER A 18 13.18 -19.64 37.69
CA SER A 18 14.06 -20.47 36.86
C SER A 18 13.87 -20.17 35.37
N ARG A 19 12.63 -19.95 34.95
CA ARG A 19 12.28 -19.63 33.56
C ARG A 19 12.72 -18.21 33.17
N ILE A 20 12.67 -17.28 34.11
CA ILE A 20 13.19 -15.92 33.97
C ILE A 20 14.73 -15.92 33.87
N ALA A 21 15.42 -16.64 34.75
CA ALA A 21 16.89 -16.76 34.72
C ALA A 21 17.39 -17.44 33.44
N SER A 22 16.61 -18.36 32.85
CA SER A 22 16.94 -18.94 31.53
C SER A 22 16.95 -17.93 30.38
N LEU A 23 16.57 -16.67 30.63
CA LEU A 23 16.59 -15.53 29.70
C LEU A 23 17.75 -14.54 29.96
N LEU A 24 18.49 -14.74 31.05
CA LEU A 24 19.52 -13.83 31.55
C LEU A 24 20.78 -14.65 31.83
N HIS A 25 21.69 -14.72 30.86
CA HIS A 25 22.96 -15.39 31.07
C HIS A 25 23.77 -14.72 32.19
N ARG A 26 24.65 -15.50 32.82
CA ARG A 26 25.44 -15.10 34.02
C ARG A 26 24.58 -14.61 35.21
N LYS A 27 23.28 -14.96 35.31
CA LYS A 27 22.41 -14.68 36.45
C LYS A 27 21.55 -15.90 36.83
N SER A 28 21.59 -16.29 38.10
CA SER A 28 20.80 -17.43 38.60
C SER A 28 19.36 -17.04 38.95
N ALA A 29 18.50 -18.04 39.12
CA ALA A 29 17.11 -17.85 39.58
C ALA A 29 17.01 -17.16 40.96
N LYS A 30 17.98 -17.43 41.86
CA LYS A 30 18.06 -16.78 43.17
C LYS A 30 18.40 -15.29 43.03
N GLN A 31 19.40 -14.97 42.21
CA GLN A 31 19.82 -13.59 41.92
C GLN A 31 18.70 -12.79 41.23
N CYS A 32 18.01 -13.37 40.24
CA CYS A 32 16.86 -12.73 39.59
C CYS A 32 15.73 -12.44 40.58
N LYS A 33 15.47 -13.37 41.52
CA LYS A 33 14.46 -13.19 42.58
C LYS A 33 14.88 -12.10 43.56
N ALA A 34 16.11 -12.15 44.09
CA ALA A 34 16.64 -11.14 45.01
C ALA A 34 16.62 -9.74 44.37
N ARG A 35 17.18 -9.60 43.16
CA ARG A 35 17.15 -8.36 42.38
C ARG A 35 15.74 -7.79 42.18
N TRP A 36 14.75 -8.66 42.01
CA TRP A 36 13.36 -8.22 41.96
C TRP A 36 12.87 -7.65 43.29
N TYR A 37 12.95 -8.43 44.37
CA TYR A 37 12.41 -8.04 45.68
C TYR A 37 13.24 -6.98 46.44
N GLU A 38 14.49 -6.73 46.03
CA GLU A 38 15.38 -5.78 46.69
C GLU A 38 15.63 -4.50 45.85
N TRP A 39 15.31 -4.51 44.55
CA TRP A 39 15.44 -3.32 43.70
C TRP A 39 14.31 -3.08 42.68
N LEU A 40 13.75 -4.10 42.01
CA LEU A 40 12.87 -3.85 40.85
C LEU A 40 11.36 -3.81 41.15
N ASP A 41 10.90 -4.34 42.29
CA ASP A 41 9.47 -4.32 42.61
C ASP A 41 9.00 -2.87 42.84
N PRO A 42 7.97 -2.38 42.13
CA PRO A 42 7.50 -0.98 42.22
C PRO A 42 6.95 -0.60 43.61
N SER A 43 6.72 -1.55 44.52
CA SER A 43 6.40 -1.27 45.92
C SER A 43 7.59 -0.80 46.76
N ILE A 44 8.83 -0.85 46.24
CA ILE A 44 10.03 -0.39 46.94
C ILE A 44 10.17 1.13 46.81
N LYS A 45 10.07 1.85 47.93
CA LYS A 45 10.40 3.29 47.99
C LYS A 45 11.90 3.50 47.73
N LYS A 46 12.22 4.29 46.71
CA LYS A 46 13.59 4.71 46.35
C LYS A 46 13.82 6.22 46.44
N THR A 47 12.81 6.95 46.92
CA THR A 47 12.98 8.36 47.29
C THR A 47 13.90 8.47 48.50
N GLU A 48 14.36 9.68 48.75
CA GLU A 48 14.57 10.28 50.06
C GLU A 48 13.66 9.68 51.14
N TRP A 49 14.13 9.56 52.39
CA TRP A 49 13.19 9.35 53.50
C TRP A 49 12.49 10.65 53.89
N SER A 50 11.47 10.49 54.73
CA SER A 50 11.01 11.52 55.65
C SER A 50 11.60 11.27 57.05
N ARG A 51 11.70 12.33 57.85
CA ARG A 51 12.16 12.29 59.25
C ARG A 51 11.38 11.28 60.12
N GLU A 52 10.10 11.08 59.85
CA GLU A 52 9.26 10.06 60.49
C GLU A 52 9.68 8.60 60.17
N GLU A 53 10.31 8.35 59.02
CA GLU A 53 10.88 7.04 58.68
C GLU A 53 12.21 6.83 59.43
N GLU A 54 13.04 7.86 59.56
CA GLU A 54 14.30 7.85 60.35
C GLU A 54 14.04 7.64 61.85
N GLU A 55 13.15 8.43 62.46
CA GLU A 55 12.82 8.32 63.89
C GLU A 55 12.23 6.93 64.22
N LYS A 56 11.39 6.39 63.33
CA LYS A 56 10.83 5.04 63.43
C LYS A 56 11.88 3.95 63.23
N LEU A 57 12.83 4.14 62.31
CA LEU A 57 13.96 3.24 62.08
C LEU A 57 14.84 3.14 63.33
N LEU A 58 15.24 4.27 63.92
CA LEU A 58 16.05 4.31 65.15
C LEU A 58 15.31 3.68 66.34
N HIS A 59 14.02 3.97 66.52
CA HIS A 59 13.21 3.36 67.57
C HIS A 59 13.12 1.83 67.42
N LEU A 60 12.82 1.34 66.22
CA LEU A 60 12.70 -0.10 65.95
C LEU A 60 14.05 -0.83 66.00
N ALA A 61 15.15 -0.21 65.57
CA ALA A 61 16.50 -0.77 65.68
C ALA A 61 16.96 -0.88 67.15
N LYS A 62 16.57 0.08 68.00
CA LYS A 62 16.80 0.01 69.45
C LYS A 62 15.93 -1.04 70.15
N LEU A 63 14.69 -1.25 69.68
CA LEU A 63 13.75 -2.23 70.23
C LEU A 63 14.05 -3.67 69.79
N MET A 64 14.48 -3.86 68.54
CA MET A 64 14.79 -5.16 67.93
C MET A 64 16.19 -5.13 67.30
N PRO A 65 17.26 -5.29 68.10
CA PRO A 65 18.64 -5.22 67.62
C PRO A 65 18.89 -6.17 66.43
N THR A 66 19.49 -5.63 65.36
CA THR A 66 19.93 -6.33 64.13
C THR A 66 18.87 -7.13 63.34
N GLN A 67 17.58 -7.02 63.66
CA GLN A 67 16.49 -7.77 63.00
C GLN A 67 15.94 -7.06 61.73
N TRP A 68 16.81 -6.69 60.79
CA TRP A 68 16.46 -5.86 59.62
C TRP A 68 15.36 -6.42 58.72
N ARG A 69 15.24 -7.75 58.59
CA ARG A 69 14.16 -8.40 57.81
C ARG A 69 12.79 -8.28 58.48
N THR A 70 12.74 -8.07 59.80
CA THR A 70 11.52 -7.81 60.59
C THR A 70 11.16 -6.32 60.60
N ILE A 71 12.16 -5.44 60.68
CA ILE A 71 11.98 -3.97 60.68
C ILE A 71 11.51 -3.46 59.31
N ALA A 72 12.08 -3.98 58.22
CA ALA A 72 11.85 -3.49 56.86
C ALA A 72 10.37 -3.43 56.43
N PRO A 73 9.53 -4.47 56.64
CA PRO A 73 8.10 -4.40 56.34
C PRO A 73 7.33 -3.34 57.15
N ILE A 74 7.78 -3.02 58.37
CA ILE A 74 7.10 -2.06 59.27
C ILE A 74 7.34 -0.62 58.81
N ILE A 75 8.53 -0.33 58.28
CA ILE A 75 8.85 1.01 57.75
C ILE A 75 8.56 1.17 56.24
N GLY A 76 8.36 0.07 55.51
CA GLY A 76 8.05 0.08 54.07
C GLY A 76 9.26 0.31 53.16
N ARG A 77 10.45 -0.11 53.59
CA ARG A 77 11.74 -0.06 52.85
C ARG A 77 12.33 -1.47 52.72
N THR A 78 13.41 -1.66 51.95
CA THR A 78 14.11 -2.96 51.91
C THR A 78 15.08 -3.09 53.08
N ALA A 79 15.32 -4.33 53.55
CA ALA A 79 16.20 -4.57 54.70
C ALA A 79 17.65 -4.06 54.49
N ALA A 80 18.13 -4.03 53.24
CA ALA A 80 19.42 -3.44 52.91
C ALA A 80 19.40 -1.91 53.06
N GLN A 81 18.39 -1.22 52.53
CA GLN A 81 18.19 0.22 52.73
C GLN A 81 18.07 0.57 54.22
N CYS A 82 17.38 -0.28 55.01
CA CYS A 82 17.23 -0.07 56.46
C CYS A 82 18.57 -0.12 57.20
N LEU A 83 19.46 -1.04 56.82
CA LEU A 83 20.77 -1.22 57.43
C LEU A 83 21.75 -0.12 56.99
N GLU A 84 21.93 0.07 55.69
CA GLU A 84 22.84 1.08 55.12
C GLU A 84 22.52 2.49 55.65
N HIS A 85 21.24 2.85 55.66
CA HIS A 85 20.77 4.14 56.17
C HIS A 85 20.39 4.14 57.68
N TYR A 86 20.77 3.09 58.42
CA TYR A 86 20.96 3.14 59.88
C TYR A 86 22.44 3.33 60.23
N GLU A 87 23.34 2.61 59.55
CA GLU A 87 24.80 2.78 59.66
C GLU A 87 25.18 4.23 59.35
N PHE A 88 24.67 4.82 58.27
CA PHE A 88 24.85 6.25 57.95
C PHE A 88 24.38 7.21 59.07
N LEU A 89 23.30 6.89 59.79
CA LEU A 89 22.81 7.73 60.88
C LEU A 89 23.68 7.61 62.14
N LEU A 90 24.25 6.43 62.41
CA LEU A 90 25.24 6.23 63.47
C LEU A 90 26.57 6.91 63.13
N ASP A 91 27.04 6.74 61.89
CA ASP A 91 28.29 7.34 61.38
C ASP A 91 28.23 8.87 61.46
N LYS A 92 27.14 9.47 60.97
CA LYS A 92 26.86 10.91 61.09
C LYS A 92 26.74 11.43 62.53
N ALA A 93 26.43 10.55 63.50
CA ALA A 93 26.44 10.90 64.92
C ALA A 93 27.85 10.77 65.52
N ALA A 94 28.54 9.65 65.28
CA ALA A 94 29.89 9.40 65.77
C ALA A 94 30.91 10.41 65.23
N GLN A 95 30.80 10.78 63.94
CA GLN A 95 31.63 11.80 63.28
C GLN A 95 31.38 13.23 63.82
N ARG A 96 30.28 13.45 64.53
CA ARG A 96 29.99 14.71 65.25
C ARG A 96 30.42 14.69 66.70
N ASP A 97 30.55 13.51 67.30
CA ASP A 97 31.04 13.31 68.68
C ASP A 97 32.58 13.30 68.73
N ASN A 98 33.24 12.84 67.65
CA ASN A 98 34.69 12.86 67.45
C ASN A 98 35.06 13.70 66.21
N GLU A 99 35.55 14.92 66.38
CA GLU A 99 35.75 15.87 65.27
C GLU A 99 36.98 15.60 64.37
N GLU A 100 37.86 14.64 64.71
CA GLU A 100 39.09 14.36 63.95
C GLU A 100 38.84 13.50 62.68
N GLU A 101 38.25 14.11 61.64
CA GLU A 101 37.87 13.55 60.32
C GLU A 101 38.94 12.73 59.55
N THR A 102 40.16 12.56 60.06
CA THR A 102 41.29 11.93 59.34
C THR A 102 42.18 10.99 60.15
N ALA A 103 41.88 10.75 61.44
CA ALA A 103 42.74 9.93 62.32
C ALA A 103 42.48 8.42 62.27
N ASP A 104 41.30 7.98 61.81
CA ASP A 104 40.91 6.56 61.79
C ASP A 104 41.02 5.93 60.38
N ASP A 105 41.25 4.61 60.34
CA ASP A 105 41.78 3.83 59.21
C ASP A 105 41.11 4.13 57.83
N PRO A 106 41.83 4.81 56.90
CA PRO A 106 41.25 5.33 55.66
C PRO A 106 40.70 4.28 54.67
N ARG A 107 40.98 2.98 54.84
CA ARG A 107 40.58 1.93 53.87
C ARG A 107 40.15 0.61 54.49
N LYS A 108 39.18 0.63 55.41
CA LYS A 108 38.42 -0.60 55.78
C LYS A 108 37.55 -1.16 54.65
N LEU A 109 37.39 -0.43 53.54
CA LEU A 109 36.74 -0.92 52.32
C LEU A 109 37.66 -1.91 51.60
N LYS A 110 37.40 -3.21 51.80
CA LYS A 110 38.23 -4.32 51.30
C LYS A 110 38.44 -4.29 49.77
N PRO A 111 39.66 -4.04 49.27
CA PRO A 111 39.91 -4.02 47.82
C PRO A 111 39.94 -5.43 47.24
N GLY A 112 39.22 -5.65 46.14
CA GLY A 112 39.31 -6.90 45.35
C GLY A 112 38.34 -8.03 45.74
N GLU A 113 37.54 -7.89 46.81
CA GLU A 113 36.47 -8.86 47.11
C GLU A 113 35.25 -8.67 46.18
N ILE A 114 34.56 -9.77 45.87
CA ILE A 114 33.26 -9.75 45.20
C ILE A 114 32.21 -9.31 46.23
N ASP A 115 31.47 -8.24 45.93
CA ASP A 115 30.33 -7.79 46.73
C ASP A 115 29.37 -8.94 47.03
N PRO A 116 29.03 -9.24 48.30
CA PRO A 116 28.11 -10.32 48.65
C PRO A 116 26.66 -10.06 48.22
N ASN A 117 26.23 -8.81 48.10
CA ASN A 117 24.84 -8.42 47.84
C ASN A 117 24.70 -7.42 46.66
N PRO A 118 25.21 -7.72 45.45
CA PRO A 118 25.17 -6.79 44.32
C PRO A 118 23.74 -6.49 43.84
N GLU A 119 22.75 -7.31 44.22
CA GLU A 119 21.34 -7.12 43.92
C GLU A 119 20.69 -5.87 44.53
N THR A 120 21.32 -5.24 45.53
CA THR A 120 20.82 -4.01 46.18
C THR A 120 21.27 -2.73 45.48
N LYS A 121 22.37 -2.76 44.73
CA LYS A 121 23.01 -1.56 44.15
C LYS A 121 22.31 -1.06 42.87
N PRO A 122 22.42 0.23 42.51
CA PRO A 122 21.93 0.74 41.23
C PRO A 122 22.49 -0.05 40.03
N ALA A 123 21.69 -0.15 38.96
CA ALA A 123 22.16 -0.75 37.71
C ALA A 123 23.24 0.15 37.08
N ARG A 124 24.29 -0.45 36.51
CA ARG A 124 25.22 0.28 35.65
C ARG A 124 24.49 0.68 34.35
N PRO A 125 24.71 1.90 33.82
CA PRO A 125 24.27 2.25 32.48
C PRO A 125 24.82 1.28 31.43
N ASP A 126 24.03 0.99 30.40
CA ASP A 126 24.44 0.17 29.26
C ASP A 126 25.54 0.95 28.47
N PRO A 127 26.66 0.32 28.07
CA PRO A 127 27.71 0.97 27.29
C PRO A 127 27.24 1.35 25.87
N ILE A 128 27.92 2.31 25.22
CA ILE A 128 27.58 2.74 23.85
C ILE A 128 27.78 1.60 22.86
N ASP A 129 28.91 0.89 22.98
CA ASP A 129 29.18 -0.33 22.25
C ASP A 129 28.81 -1.52 23.15
N MET A 130 27.78 -2.25 22.75
CA MET A 130 27.23 -3.39 23.48
C MET A 130 27.92 -4.65 22.99
N ASP A 131 28.44 -5.47 23.91
CA ASP A 131 29.09 -6.72 23.55
C ASP A 131 28.11 -7.71 22.88
N GLU A 132 28.68 -8.68 22.14
CA GLU A 132 27.91 -9.72 21.45
C GLU A 132 27.02 -10.49 22.44
N ASP A 133 27.53 -10.72 23.65
CA ASP A 133 26.83 -11.34 24.77
C ASP A 133 25.51 -10.63 25.11
N GLU A 134 25.48 -9.30 25.22
CA GLU A 134 24.28 -8.53 25.57
C GLU A 134 23.37 -8.30 24.37
N LEU A 135 23.91 -8.15 23.16
CA LEU A 135 23.13 -8.08 21.92
C LEU A 135 22.40 -9.41 21.63
N GLU A 136 23.08 -10.55 21.78
CA GLU A 136 22.48 -11.88 21.64
C GLU A 136 21.41 -12.10 22.70
N MET A 137 21.70 -11.78 23.98
CA MET A 137 20.73 -11.87 25.08
C MET A 137 19.47 -11.02 24.82
N LEU A 138 19.62 -9.81 24.30
CA LEU A 138 18.48 -8.96 23.89
C LEU A 138 17.70 -9.57 22.72
N SER A 139 18.39 -10.18 21.75
CA SER A 139 17.75 -10.86 20.61
C SER A 139 16.96 -12.10 21.05
N GLU A 140 17.54 -12.93 21.92
CA GLU A 140 16.91 -14.12 22.49
C GLU A 140 15.73 -13.72 23.39
N ALA A 141 15.90 -12.69 24.22
CA ALA A 141 14.83 -12.13 25.04
C ALA A 141 13.62 -11.76 24.17
N ARG A 142 13.82 -10.93 23.13
CA ARG A 142 12.76 -10.53 22.17
C ARG A 142 12.10 -11.75 21.52
N ALA A 143 12.87 -12.72 21.03
CA ALA A 143 12.36 -13.92 20.37
C ALA A 143 11.53 -14.82 21.32
N ARG A 144 12.01 -15.05 22.55
CA ARG A 144 11.29 -15.83 23.57
C ARG A 144 10.09 -15.08 24.15
N LEU A 145 10.13 -13.74 24.25
CA LEU A 145 8.99 -12.90 24.65
C LEU A 145 7.89 -12.90 23.57
N ALA A 146 8.23 -12.80 22.29
CA ALA A 146 7.27 -12.90 21.19
C ALA A 146 6.65 -14.32 21.04
N ASN A 147 7.40 -15.38 21.38
CA ASN A 147 6.94 -16.75 21.21
C ASN A 147 5.89 -17.16 22.27
N THR A 148 4.65 -17.43 21.82
CA THR A 148 3.56 -17.99 22.64
C THR A 148 3.23 -19.45 22.29
N GLN A 149 3.74 -19.97 21.17
CA GLN A 149 3.33 -21.27 20.62
C GLN A 149 4.26 -22.43 21.02
N GLY A 150 3.67 -23.52 21.53
CA GLY A 150 4.36 -24.78 21.79
C GLY A 150 4.68 -25.60 20.53
N LYS A 151 5.50 -26.66 20.70
CA LYS A 151 5.97 -27.54 19.61
C LYS A 151 4.83 -28.07 18.72
N LYS A 152 3.70 -28.50 19.30
CA LYS A 152 2.53 -29.05 18.58
C LYS A 152 1.83 -28.02 17.69
N ALA A 153 1.68 -26.78 18.16
CA ALA A 153 1.08 -25.69 17.40
C ALA A 153 1.97 -25.29 16.20
N LYS A 154 3.28 -25.09 16.43
CA LYS A 154 4.25 -24.81 15.37
C LYS A 154 4.33 -25.93 14.32
N ARG A 155 4.26 -27.20 14.75
CA ARG A 155 4.20 -28.35 13.84
C ARG A 155 2.94 -28.30 12.96
N LYS A 156 1.75 -28.14 13.58
CA LYS A 156 0.47 -28.03 12.84
C LYS A 156 0.42 -26.83 11.89
N ALA A 157 1.04 -25.71 12.24
CA ALA A 157 1.11 -24.55 11.36
C ALA A 157 1.93 -24.84 10.09
N ARG A 158 3.11 -25.46 10.23
CA ARG A 158 3.92 -25.90 9.07
C ARG A 158 3.24 -27.01 8.27
N GLU A 159 2.57 -27.94 8.94
CA GLU A 159 1.78 -29.00 8.31
C GLU A 159 0.65 -28.42 7.44
N LYS A 160 -0.08 -27.41 7.95
CA LYS A 160 -1.09 -26.67 7.18
C LYS A 160 -0.49 -26.00 5.94
N GLN A 161 0.66 -25.33 6.08
CA GLN A 161 1.35 -24.68 4.96
C GLN A 161 1.81 -25.69 3.90
N LEU A 162 2.36 -26.83 4.31
CA LEU A 162 2.77 -27.90 3.40
C LEU A 162 1.58 -28.54 2.69
N GLU A 163 0.44 -28.69 3.38
CA GLU A 163 -0.78 -29.23 2.78
C GLU A 163 -1.41 -28.27 1.77
N GLU A 164 -1.38 -26.96 2.06
CA GLU A 164 -1.80 -25.91 1.13
C GLU A 164 -0.89 -25.89 -0.12
N ALA A 165 0.43 -25.95 0.05
CA ALA A 165 1.39 -26.04 -1.05
C ALA A 165 1.17 -27.31 -1.91
N ARG A 166 0.95 -28.47 -1.28
CA ARG A 166 0.61 -29.72 -1.99
C ARG A 166 -0.71 -29.61 -2.75
N ARG A 167 -1.75 -29.01 -2.14
CA ARG A 167 -3.05 -28.77 -2.79
C ARG A 167 -2.89 -27.90 -4.02
N LEU A 168 -2.11 -26.82 -3.94
CA LEU A 168 -1.84 -25.93 -5.08
C LEU A 168 -1.05 -26.63 -6.18
N ALA A 169 0.02 -27.37 -5.86
CA ALA A 169 0.79 -28.13 -6.83
C ALA A 169 -0.05 -29.23 -7.53
N ALA A 170 -0.88 -29.95 -6.78
CA ALA A 170 -1.80 -30.94 -7.33
C ALA A 170 -2.91 -30.31 -8.19
N LEU A 171 -3.37 -29.11 -7.85
CA LEU A 171 -4.35 -28.35 -8.62
C LEU A 171 -3.74 -27.81 -9.92
N GLN A 172 -2.50 -27.32 -9.88
CA GLN A 172 -1.74 -26.93 -11.07
C GLN A 172 -1.58 -28.13 -12.02
N LYS A 173 -1.06 -29.27 -11.53
CA LYS A 173 -0.90 -30.48 -12.35
C LYS A 173 -2.22 -31.00 -12.91
N ARG A 174 -3.32 -30.87 -12.16
CA ARG A 174 -4.67 -31.18 -12.69
C ARG A 174 -5.09 -30.20 -13.78
N ARG A 175 -4.82 -28.91 -13.63
CA ARG A 175 -5.13 -27.88 -14.65
C ARG A 175 -4.35 -28.11 -15.93
N GLU A 176 -3.05 -28.41 -15.84
CA GLU A 176 -2.19 -28.76 -16.97
C GLU A 176 -2.74 -29.97 -17.74
N LEU A 177 -3.03 -31.07 -17.05
CA LEU A 177 -3.63 -32.27 -17.67
C LEU A 177 -4.99 -31.97 -18.32
N ARG A 178 -5.85 -31.19 -17.66
CA ARG A 178 -7.17 -30.82 -18.18
C ARG A 178 -7.10 -29.87 -19.38
N ALA A 179 -6.15 -28.94 -19.39
CA ALA A 179 -5.89 -28.06 -20.53
C ALA A 179 -5.35 -28.84 -21.74
N ALA A 180 -4.57 -29.90 -21.50
CA ALA A 180 -4.12 -30.84 -22.52
C ALA A 180 -5.17 -31.92 -22.89
N GLY A 181 -6.40 -31.85 -22.36
CA GLY A 181 -7.47 -32.82 -22.64
C GLY A 181 -7.33 -34.20 -21.98
N ILE A 182 -6.34 -34.41 -21.11
CA ILE A 182 -6.01 -35.72 -20.54
C ILE A 182 -6.84 -36.03 -19.27
N GLU A 183 -7.74 -37.01 -19.38
CA GLU A 183 -8.66 -37.43 -18.31
C GLU A 183 -8.07 -38.50 -17.35
N ILE A 184 -7.09 -38.14 -16.50
CA ILE A 184 -6.60 -39.07 -15.46
C ILE A 184 -7.49 -39.05 -14.22
N GLN A 185 -8.27 -40.11 -14.02
CA GLN A 185 -9.08 -40.33 -12.82
C GLN A 185 -8.21 -40.65 -11.59
N LYS A 186 -8.53 -40.05 -10.42
CA LYS A 186 -7.78 -40.25 -9.17
C LYS A 186 -8.53 -41.19 -8.21
N LYS A 187 -7.84 -42.22 -7.71
CA LYS A 187 -8.40 -43.20 -6.75
C LYS A 187 -8.58 -42.58 -5.36
N ARG A 188 -9.80 -42.60 -4.80
CA ARG A 188 -10.10 -42.12 -3.43
C ARG A 188 -10.09 -43.29 -2.43
N LYS A 189 -9.02 -43.44 -1.64
CA LYS A 189 -8.93 -44.46 -0.58
C LYS A 189 -9.55 -43.99 0.75
N LYS A 190 -10.89 -43.85 0.80
CA LYS A 190 -11.66 -43.73 2.06
C LYS A 190 -12.93 -44.58 1.96
N LYS A 191 -13.09 -45.55 2.88
CA LYS A 191 -14.23 -46.50 2.94
C LYS A 191 -15.40 -45.98 3.80
N ARG A 192 -15.20 -44.93 4.61
CA ARG A 192 -16.18 -44.44 5.59
C ARG A 192 -16.13 -42.91 5.68
N GLY A 193 -17.30 -42.27 5.67
CA GLY A 193 -17.49 -40.81 5.67
C GLY A 193 -18.50 -40.39 4.60
N VAL A 194 -19.33 -39.40 4.91
CA VAL A 194 -20.30 -38.78 3.99
C VAL A 194 -19.55 -37.97 2.93
N ASP A 195 -20.04 -37.97 1.68
CA ASP A 195 -19.49 -37.14 0.63
C ASP A 195 -20.21 -35.79 0.59
N TYR A 196 -19.62 -34.80 1.26
CA TYR A 196 -20.16 -33.44 1.43
C TYR A 196 -20.49 -32.71 0.12
N ASN A 197 -19.99 -33.20 -1.02
CA ASN A 197 -20.25 -32.63 -2.34
C ASN A 197 -21.37 -33.37 -3.13
N ALA A 198 -21.76 -34.57 -2.70
CA ALA A 198 -22.73 -35.42 -3.42
C ALA A 198 -24.16 -35.28 -2.87
N GLU A 199 -24.30 -35.07 -1.57
CA GLU A 199 -25.58 -34.96 -0.87
C GLU A 199 -25.48 -33.96 0.30
N ILE A 200 -26.62 -33.44 0.76
CA ILE A 200 -26.67 -32.58 1.95
C ILE A 200 -26.34 -33.44 3.19
N PRO A 201 -25.24 -33.18 3.91
CA PRO A 201 -24.84 -34.02 5.04
C PRO A 201 -25.85 -33.92 6.17
N PHE A 202 -26.37 -35.06 6.61
CA PHE A 202 -27.40 -35.14 7.66
C PHE A 202 -28.60 -34.22 7.38
N GLU A 203 -29.12 -34.27 6.14
CA GLU A 203 -30.25 -33.45 5.74
C GLU A 203 -31.43 -33.58 6.71
N LYS A 204 -31.82 -32.45 7.30
CA LYS A 204 -33.05 -32.30 8.05
C LYS A 204 -33.99 -31.42 7.23
N LYS A 205 -35.04 -32.00 6.66
CA LYS A 205 -36.06 -31.25 5.93
C LYS A 205 -36.68 -30.17 6.85
N PRO A 206 -36.97 -28.96 6.34
CA PRO A 206 -37.76 -27.97 7.08
C PRO A 206 -39.07 -28.59 7.58
N ALA A 207 -39.54 -28.15 8.76
CA ALA A 207 -40.82 -28.62 9.27
C ALA A 207 -41.97 -28.06 8.39
N PRO A 208 -42.94 -28.89 7.98
CA PRO A 208 -44.06 -28.42 7.17
C PRO A 208 -44.87 -27.37 7.95
N GLY A 209 -45.15 -26.23 7.30
CA GLY A 209 -45.91 -25.12 7.87
C GLY A 209 -47.36 -25.08 7.38
N PHE A 210 -48.07 -23.99 7.72
CA PHE A 210 -49.44 -23.74 7.27
C PHE A 210 -49.53 -23.10 5.88
N TYR A 211 -48.41 -22.71 5.27
CA TYR A 211 -48.32 -22.13 3.94
C TYR A 211 -47.71 -23.15 2.97
N ASP A 212 -48.18 -23.15 1.73
CA ASP A 212 -47.59 -23.97 0.67
C ASP A 212 -46.26 -23.34 0.19
N THR A 213 -45.19 -24.11 0.31
CA THR A 213 -43.83 -23.72 -0.08
C THR A 213 -43.33 -24.54 -1.28
N SER A 214 -44.23 -25.14 -2.08
CA SER A 214 -43.87 -25.96 -3.24
C SER A 214 -43.52 -25.14 -4.49
N GLU A 215 -44.04 -23.91 -4.60
CA GLU A 215 -43.79 -23.02 -5.73
C GLU A 215 -42.52 -22.15 -5.55
N GLU A 216 -42.07 -21.93 -4.31
CA GLU A 216 -40.87 -21.13 -4.04
C GLU A 216 -39.57 -21.86 -4.42
N ASN A 217 -38.85 -21.30 -5.40
CA ASN A 217 -37.55 -21.81 -5.84
C ASN A 217 -36.49 -20.72 -5.65
N TYR A 218 -35.32 -21.09 -5.11
CA TYR A 218 -34.20 -20.17 -4.99
C TYR A 218 -33.43 -20.09 -6.31
N GLN A 219 -33.03 -18.87 -6.71
CA GLN A 219 -32.12 -18.68 -7.83
C GLN A 219 -30.69 -19.09 -7.43
N SER A 220 -30.00 -19.83 -8.29
CA SER A 220 -28.61 -20.24 -8.06
C SER A 220 -27.64 -19.06 -8.26
N LEU A 221 -26.45 -19.15 -7.65
CA LEU A 221 -25.45 -18.08 -7.71
C LEU A 221 -24.75 -18.06 -9.09
N ASP A 222 -24.68 -16.88 -9.69
CA ASP A 222 -24.06 -16.68 -11.02
C ASP A 222 -22.57 -17.06 -11.04
N ALA A 223 -22.20 -17.87 -12.03
CA ALA A 223 -20.89 -18.49 -12.14
C ALA A 223 -19.90 -17.70 -13.01
N ASP A 224 -19.48 -16.50 -12.59
CA ASP A 224 -18.39 -15.76 -13.26
C ASP A 224 -17.00 -16.38 -12.95
N PHE A 225 -16.74 -17.56 -13.52
CA PHE A 225 -15.47 -18.26 -13.40
C PHE A 225 -14.28 -17.52 -14.03
N ARG A 226 -14.49 -16.41 -14.74
CA ARG A 226 -13.42 -15.55 -15.27
C ARG A 226 -12.91 -14.56 -14.21
N ARG A 227 -13.79 -14.08 -13.32
CA ARG A 227 -13.46 -13.11 -12.26
C ARG A 227 -13.25 -13.73 -10.88
N LEU A 228 -13.94 -14.83 -10.58
CA LEU A 228 -14.09 -15.43 -9.25
C LEU A 228 -12.77 -16.02 -8.71
N ARG A 229 -12.38 -15.61 -7.49
CA ARG A 229 -11.22 -16.15 -6.76
C ARG A 229 -11.68 -16.76 -5.43
N GLN A 230 -10.83 -17.62 -4.83
CA GLN A 230 -11.09 -18.15 -3.48
C GLN A 230 -11.32 -17.03 -2.45
N GLN A 231 -10.54 -15.94 -2.52
CA GLN A 231 -10.68 -14.79 -1.62
C GLN A 231 -12.04 -14.07 -1.77
N ASP A 232 -12.66 -14.14 -2.94
CA ASP A 232 -13.97 -13.51 -3.18
C ASP A 232 -15.11 -14.38 -2.60
N LEU A 233 -14.91 -15.71 -2.55
CA LEU A 233 -15.81 -16.65 -1.88
C LEU A 233 -15.67 -16.60 -0.35
N ASP A 234 -14.45 -16.50 0.17
CA ASP A 234 -14.17 -16.46 1.62
C ASP A 234 -14.40 -15.05 2.24
N GLY A 235 -14.43 -14.00 1.42
CA GLY A 235 -14.52 -12.59 1.84
C GLY A 235 -13.20 -12.02 2.39
N GLU A 236 -13.18 -10.74 2.76
CA GLU A 236 -11.98 -10.12 3.35
C GLU A 236 -11.65 -10.65 4.75
N LEU A 237 -10.39 -11.02 5.01
CA LEU A 237 -9.96 -11.41 6.34
C LEU A 237 -10.02 -10.22 7.31
N ARG A 238 -10.61 -10.44 8.49
CA ARG A 238 -10.70 -9.42 9.57
C ARG A 238 -9.36 -8.74 9.87
N SER A 239 -8.26 -9.50 9.89
CA SER A 239 -6.91 -8.97 10.13
C SER A 239 -6.39 -8.06 9.01
N GLU A 240 -6.84 -8.25 7.76
CA GLU A 240 -6.45 -7.38 6.65
C GLU A 240 -7.20 -6.05 6.72
N ARG A 241 -8.53 -6.11 6.94
CA ARG A 241 -9.36 -4.91 7.14
C ARG A 241 -8.86 -4.06 8.32
N GLU A 242 -8.67 -4.68 9.49
CA GLU A 242 -8.14 -4.01 10.67
C GLU A 242 -6.72 -3.46 10.44
N GLY A 243 -5.86 -4.22 9.74
CA GLY A 243 -4.51 -3.78 9.38
C GLY A 243 -4.51 -2.57 8.44
N ARG A 244 -5.47 -2.48 7.52
CA ARG A 244 -5.69 -1.37 6.59
C ARG A 244 -6.14 -0.12 7.33
N GLU A 245 -7.11 -0.25 8.24
CA GLU A 245 -7.61 0.81 9.12
C GLU A 245 -6.49 1.32 10.05
N ARG A 246 -5.80 0.43 10.79
CA ARG A 246 -4.67 0.80 11.67
C ARG A 246 -3.52 1.49 10.92
N LYS A 247 -3.27 1.12 9.66
CA LYS A 247 -2.27 1.79 8.80
C LYS A 247 -2.72 3.19 8.38
N LYS A 248 -4.00 3.38 8.06
CA LYS A 248 -4.61 4.69 7.79
C LYS A 248 -4.48 5.60 9.01
N ASP A 249 -4.82 5.11 10.20
CA ASP A 249 -4.74 5.87 11.45
C ASP A 249 -3.30 6.25 11.80
N LYS A 250 -2.36 5.31 11.67
CA LYS A 250 -0.92 5.58 11.87
C LYS A 250 -0.40 6.64 10.90
N GLN A 251 -0.81 6.62 9.64
CA GLN A 251 -0.44 7.65 8.66
C GLN A 251 -1.06 9.01 9.00
N HIS A 252 -2.33 9.04 9.41
CA HIS A 252 -3.03 10.25 9.80
C HIS A 252 -2.40 10.90 11.04
N MET A 253 -2.13 10.11 12.09
CA MET A 253 -1.44 10.58 13.29
C MET A 253 0.00 11.03 13.02
N LYS A 254 0.74 10.31 12.16
CA LYS A 254 2.08 10.72 11.75
C LYS A 254 2.04 12.07 11.01
N ARG A 255 1.16 12.22 10.01
CA ARG A 255 1.00 13.47 9.25
C ARG A 255 0.63 14.64 10.16
N LYS A 256 -0.33 14.45 11.08
CA LYS A 256 -0.67 15.46 12.09
C LYS A 256 0.54 15.86 12.94
N LYS A 257 1.32 14.89 13.43
CA LYS A 257 2.52 15.19 14.22
C LYS A 257 3.58 15.95 13.40
N GLU A 258 3.69 15.69 12.10
CA GLU A 258 4.62 16.39 11.20
C GLU A 258 4.13 17.79 10.78
N SER A 259 2.82 18.00 10.60
CA SER A 259 2.24 19.31 10.25
C SER A 259 2.08 20.24 11.45
N ASP A 260 1.67 19.70 12.60
CA ASP A 260 1.43 20.43 13.84
C ASP A 260 2.67 20.44 14.75
N LEU A 261 3.89 20.52 14.19
CA LEU A 261 5.12 20.50 15.00
C LEU A 261 5.10 21.55 16.15
N PRO A 262 4.67 22.81 15.94
CA PRO A 262 4.56 23.80 17.01
C PRO A 262 3.51 23.42 18.08
N SER A 263 2.33 22.96 17.67
CA SER A 263 1.23 22.59 18.58
C SER A 263 1.52 21.28 19.32
N ALA A 264 2.28 20.36 18.72
CA ALA A 264 2.72 19.11 19.33
C ALA A 264 3.81 19.35 20.39
N ILE A 265 4.76 20.27 20.13
CA ILE A 265 5.73 20.72 21.14
C ILE A 265 4.98 21.30 22.36
N LEU A 266 4.01 22.19 22.11
CA LEU A 266 3.17 22.80 23.16
C LEU A 266 2.37 21.77 23.99
N GLN A 267 2.02 20.62 23.40
CA GLN A 267 1.34 19.53 24.11
C GLN A 267 2.30 18.60 24.86
N THR A 268 3.57 18.52 24.46
CA THR A 268 4.61 17.75 25.18
C THR A 268 5.26 18.51 26.32
N SER A 269 5.31 19.85 26.26
CA SER A 269 5.63 20.69 27.40
C SER A 269 4.42 20.74 28.35
N GLY A 270 4.43 19.88 29.38
CA GLY A 270 3.29 19.59 30.29
C GLY A 270 2.80 20.72 31.22
N VAL A 271 2.76 21.97 30.75
CA VAL A 271 2.35 23.16 31.52
C VAL A 271 0.84 23.48 31.33
N SER A 272 0.14 22.80 30.42
CA SER A 272 -1.25 23.10 30.05
C SER A 272 -2.24 21.96 30.35
N GLU A 273 -2.10 21.29 31.51
CA GLU A 273 -3.08 20.28 31.96
C GLU A 273 -4.33 20.90 32.63
N PHE A 274 -4.27 22.17 33.05
CA PHE A 274 -5.34 22.82 33.82
C PHE A 274 -6.37 23.68 33.04
N THR A 275 -6.20 23.94 31.74
CA THR A 275 -7.05 24.91 31.01
C THR A 275 -7.59 24.47 29.65
N LYS A 276 -7.78 23.16 29.43
CA LYS A 276 -8.64 22.69 28.32
C LYS A 276 -10.12 22.93 28.65
N LYS A 277 -10.63 24.13 28.31
CA LYS A 277 -12.08 24.39 28.25
C LYS A 277 -12.72 23.33 27.36
N ARG A 278 -13.69 22.58 27.89
CA ARG A 278 -14.38 21.51 27.16
C ARG A 278 -14.96 22.07 25.86
N SER A 279 -14.67 21.44 24.73
CA SER A 279 -15.34 21.75 23.46
C SER A 279 -16.85 21.57 23.64
N LYS A 280 -17.63 22.61 23.39
CA LYS A 280 -19.09 22.56 23.53
C LYS A 280 -19.62 21.45 22.61
N LEU A 281 -20.42 20.54 23.18
CA LEU A 281 -20.97 19.40 22.45
C LEU A 281 -21.92 19.90 21.37
N VAL A 282 -21.46 19.92 20.12
CA VAL A 282 -22.31 20.22 18.95
C VAL A 282 -23.04 18.93 18.59
N LEU A 283 -24.23 18.76 19.15
CA LEU A 283 -25.20 17.79 18.64
C LEU A 283 -25.70 18.25 17.26
N PRO A 284 -26.10 17.33 16.37
CA PRO A 284 -26.87 17.68 15.18
C PRO A 284 -28.11 18.48 15.59
N ALA A 285 -28.51 19.45 14.76
CA ALA A 285 -29.75 20.18 14.99
C ALA A 285 -30.94 19.19 15.05
N PRO A 286 -31.91 19.40 15.96
CA PRO A 286 -33.05 18.51 16.08
C PRO A 286 -33.80 18.43 14.75
N GLN A 287 -34.00 17.21 14.24
CA GLN A 287 -34.79 16.94 13.03
C GLN A 287 -36.30 16.92 13.35
N ILE A 288 -36.74 17.89 14.14
CA ILE A 288 -38.13 18.07 14.56
C ILE A 288 -38.61 19.32 13.82
N SER A 289 -39.70 19.21 13.07
CA SER A 289 -40.30 20.37 12.41
C SER A 289 -40.92 21.30 13.45
N ASP A 290 -40.96 22.62 13.19
CA ASP A 290 -41.56 23.58 14.14
C ASP A 290 -43.03 23.24 14.47
N THR A 291 -43.74 22.59 13.54
CA THR A 291 -45.08 22.03 13.74
C THR A 291 -45.14 20.87 14.74
N GLU A 292 -44.18 19.95 14.72
CA GLU A 292 -44.08 18.88 15.73
C GLU A 292 -43.64 19.45 17.08
N LEU A 293 -42.86 20.53 17.08
CA LEU A 293 -42.48 21.24 18.30
C LEU A 293 -43.70 21.93 18.96
N GLU A 294 -44.58 22.56 18.18
CA GLU A 294 -45.85 23.11 18.68
C GLU A 294 -46.80 22.04 19.24
N GLU A 295 -46.88 20.87 18.61
CA GLU A 295 -47.68 19.75 19.13
C GLU A 295 -47.10 19.18 20.43
N VAL A 296 -45.78 19.02 20.53
CA VAL A 296 -45.11 18.60 21.79
C VAL A 296 -45.29 19.65 22.89
N VAL A 297 -45.27 20.95 22.56
CA VAL A 297 -45.55 22.04 23.53
C VAL A 297 -47.03 22.03 23.95
N LYS A 298 -47.98 21.77 23.05
CA LYS A 298 -49.41 21.61 23.40
C LYS A 298 -49.67 20.40 24.28
N VAL A 299 -49.02 19.26 24.00
CA VAL A 299 -49.11 18.06 24.86
C VAL A 299 -48.46 18.31 26.22
N GLY A 300 -47.34 19.03 26.25
CA GLY A 300 -46.71 19.52 27.48
C GLY A 300 -47.65 20.41 28.30
N GLN A 301 -48.21 21.46 27.71
CA GLN A 301 -49.18 22.34 28.36
C GLN A 301 -50.43 21.60 28.84
N ALA A 302 -50.97 20.66 28.05
CA ALA A 302 -52.10 19.84 28.47
C ALA A 302 -51.77 19.00 29.73
N SER A 303 -50.55 18.44 29.80
CA SER A 303 -50.09 17.70 30.98
C SER A 303 -49.83 18.60 32.20
N GLU A 304 -49.37 19.83 31.99
CA GLU A 304 -49.10 20.80 33.06
C GLU A 304 -50.39 21.43 33.60
N ILE A 305 -51.37 21.73 32.74
CA ILE A 305 -52.73 22.16 33.11
C ILE A 305 -53.43 21.05 33.90
N ALA A 306 -53.34 19.79 33.46
CA ALA A 306 -53.86 18.65 34.21
C ALA A 306 -53.23 18.52 35.61
N ARG A 307 -51.92 18.80 35.74
CA ARG A 307 -51.22 18.82 37.03
C ARG A 307 -51.71 19.97 37.92
N GLN A 308 -51.86 21.18 37.40
CA GLN A 308 -52.37 22.33 38.15
C GLN A 308 -53.80 22.12 38.64
N THR A 309 -54.72 21.60 37.80
CA THR A 309 -56.08 21.28 38.26
C THR A 309 -56.14 20.17 39.33
N ALA A 310 -55.15 19.28 39.37
CA ALA A 310 -55.02 18.27 40.42
C ALA A 310 -54.38 18.83 41.72
N GLU A 311 -53.52 19.85 41.62
CA GLU A 311 -52.94 20.55 42.77
C GLU A 311 -53.93 21.54 43.41
N GLU A 312 -54.75 22.23 42.61
CA GLU A 312 -55.68 23.27 43.06
C GLU A 312 -56.96 22.73 43.73
N SER A 313 -57.27 21.44 43.55
CA SER A 313 -58.49 20.80 44.08
C SER A 313 -58.35 20.20 45.51
N GLY A 314 -57.21 20.38 46.17
CA GLY A 314 -57.10 20.38 47.65
C GLY A 314 -57.38 19.07 48.41
N ILE A 315 -57.54 17.93 47.75
CA ILE A 315 -57.84 16.63 48.40
C ILE A 315 -56.67 15.66 48.18
N THR A 316 -55.85 15.47 49.21
CA THR A 316 -54.64 14.65 49.16
C THR A 316 -54.96 13.15 49.21
N ASN A 317 -55.05 12.49 48.04
CA ASN A 317 -55.10 11.03 47.94
C ASN A 317 -53.86 10.47 47.23
N SER A 318 -53.03 9.76 47.99
CA SER A 318 -51.69 9.29 47.61
C SER A 318 -51.63 8.23 46.48
N ALA A 319 -52.76 7.87 45.88
CA ALA A 319 -52.83 6.93 44.76
C ALA A 319 -52.74 7.63 43.39
N SER A 320 -53.17 8.89 43.30
CA SER A 320 -53.28 9.62 42.03
C SER A 320 -51.94 10.24 41.57
N SER A 321 -51.09 10.64 42.51
CA SER A 321 -49.78 11.26 42.21
C SER A 321 -48.78 10.27 41.62
N THR A 322 -48.85 8.99 42.01
CA THR A 322 -47.97 7.94 41.51
C THR A 322 -48.19 7.67 40.02
N LEU A 323 -49.44 7.73 39.54
CA LEU A 323 -49.80 7.51 38.13
C LEU A 323 -49.36 8.66 37.19
N LEU A 324 -49.08 9.84 37.74
CA LEU A 324 -48.57 10.99 37.00
C LEU A 324 -47.03 11.05 36.92
N SER A 325 -46.33 10.21 37.69
CA SER A 325 -44.86 10.24 37.79
C SER A 325 -44.13 9.37 36.74
N GLU A 326 -44.83 8.45 36.06
CA GLU A 326 -44.21 7.44 35.18
C GLU A 326 -44.02 7.87 33.71
N TYR A 327 -44.36 9.11 33.34
CA TYR A 327 -44.13 9.64 31.98
C TYR A 327 -42.75 10.30 31.76
N ASN A 328 -41.77 10.05 32.63
CA ASN A 328 -40.39 10.45 32.38
C ASN A 328 -39.68 9.44 31.47
N VAL A 329 -39.53 9.82 30.19
CA VAL A 329 -38.88 9.04 29.13
C VAL A 329 -37.45 8.67 29.54
N THR A 330 -37.24 7.41 29.92
CA THR A 330 -35.90 6.82 30.08
C THR A 330 -35.66 5.76 29.01
N ASN A 331 -34.41 5.71 28.57
CA ASN A 331 -34.00 5.07 27.33
C ASN A 331 -33.22 3.79 27.64
N ASN A 332 -33.84 2.61 27.52
CA ASN A 332 -33.07 1.35 27.39
C ASN A 332 -33.86 0.16 26.78
N SER A 333 -33.36 -0.29 25.62
CA SER A 333 -33.35 -1.67 25.12
C SER A 333 -34.54 -2.62 25.41
N ILE A 334 -35.33 -2.90 24.36
CA ILE A 334 -35.54 -4.26 23.79
C ILE A 334 -36.07 -4.09 22.37
N ALA A 335 -35.42 -4.70 21.38
CA ALA A 335 -35.77 -4.55 19.97
C ALA A 335 -36.83 -5.56 19.53
N LEU A 336 -38.10 -5.32 19.88
CA LEU A 336 -39.21 -5.85 19.08
C LEU A 336 -39.33 -5.00 17.82
N ARG A 337 -39.26 -5.64 16.65
CA ARG A 337 -39.39 -4.96 15.36
C ARG A 337 -40.85 -4.65 15.09
N THR A 338 -41.22 -3.37 15.16
CA THR A 338 -42.35 -2.86 14.37
C THR A 338 -41.98 -2.95 12.88
N PRO A 339 -42.94 -3.23 11.97
CA PRO A 339 -42.69 -3.08 10.54
C PRO A 339 -42.43 -1.61 10.25
N LYS A 340 -41.21 -1.28 9.81
CA LYS A 340 -40.90 0.08 9.35
C LYS A 340 -41.77 0.41 8.14
N THR A 341 -42.45 1.55 8.18
CA THR A 341 -42.84 2.24 6.95
C THR A 341 -41.58 2.48 6.10
N PRO A 342 -41.63 2.24 4.77
CA PRO A 342 -40.49 2.54 3.91
C PRO A 342 -40.19 4.04 3.99
N ALA A 343 -38.93 4.39 4.17
CA ALA A 343 -38.50 5.79 4.13
C ALA A 343 -38.81 6.36 2.73
N ALA A 344 -39.47 7.51 2.68
CA ALA A 344 -39.70 8.21 1.43
C ALA A 344 -38.35 8.53 0.78
N GLN A 345 -38.11 7.96 -0.41
CA GLN A 345 -36.91 8.27 -1.18
C GLN A 345 -37.05 9.67 -1.77
N ASP A 346 -36.05 10.52 -1.49
CA ASP A 346 -35.98 11.85 -2.08
C ASP A 346 -35.66 11.73 -3.58
N ARG A 347 -36.72 11.79 -4.39
CA ARG A 347 -36.64 11.64 -5.84
C ARG A 347 -35.72 12.69 -6.48
N ILE A 348 -35.62 13.89 -5.91
CA ILE A 348 -34.76 14.97 -6.43
C ILE A 348 -33.29 14.63 -6.20
N LEU A 349 -32.96 14.10 -5.01
CA LEU A 349 -31.61 13.60 -4.72
C LEU A 349 -31.23 12.41 -5.60
N GLN A 350 -32.18 11.52 -5.87
CA GLN A 350 -31.99 10.33 -6.70
C GLN A 350 -31.84 10.68 -8.19
N GLU A 351 -32.59 11.66 -8.69
CA GLU A 351 -32.42 12.22 -10.04
C GLU A 351 -31.09 12.97 -10.18
N ALA A 352 -30.69 13.76 -9.18
CA ALA A 352 -29.37 14.39 -9.15
C ALA A 352 -28.22 13.36 -9.17
N GLN A 353 -28.40 12.21 -8.51
CA GLN A 353 -27.46 11.09 -8.58
C GLN A 353 -27.47 10.40 -9.95
N ASN A 354 -28.63 10.17 -10.56
CA ASN A 354 -28.76 9.65 -11.93
C ASN A 354 -28.07 10.59 -12.94
N LEU A 355 -28.28 11.91 -12.82
CA LEU A 355 -27.62 12.93 -13.65
C LEU A 355 -26.09 12.94 -13.43
N MET A 356 -25.62 12.92 -12.18
CA MET A 356 -24.18 12.80 -11.89
C MET A 356 -23.57 11.48 -12.39
N ALA A 357 -24.32 10.39 -12.43
CA ALA A 357 -23.88 9.13 -13.02
C ALA A 357 -23.76 9.24 -14.55
N LEU A 358 -24.76 9.85 -15.20
CA LEU A 358 -24.78 10.09 -16.64
C LEU A 358 -23.72 11.09 -17.13
N THR A 359 -23.39 12.13 -16.34
CA THR A 359 -22.35 13.10 -16.74
C THR A 359 -20.93 12.57 -16.56
N ASN A 360 -20.72 11.62 -15.64
CA ASN A 360 -19.38 11.16 -15.26
C ASN A 360 -18.95 9.84 -15.92
N VAL A 361 -19.81 9.18 -16.70
CA VAL A 361 -19.51 7.91 -17.37
C VAL A 361 -19.73 8.02 -18.88
N ASP A 362 -18.70 7.66 -19.67
CA ASP A 362 -18.78 7.64 -21.13
C ASP A 362 -19.86 6.64 -21.62
N THR A 363 -20.68 7.05 -22.58
CA THR A 363 -21.80 6.23 -23.09
C THR A 363 -21.33 4.96 -23.83
N PRO A 364 -22.18 3.92 -23.97
CA PRO A 364 -21.80 2.65 -24.59
C PRO A 364 -21.26 2.76 -26.03
N LEU A 365 -21.62 3.81 -26.77
CA LEU A 365 -21.10 4.08 -28.12
C LEU A 365 -19.58 4.41 -28.13
N LYS A 366 -19.00 4.78 -26.99
CA LYS A 366 -17.56 4.90 -26.75
C LYS A 366 -16.92 3.65 -26.10
N GLY A 367 -17.69 2.59 -25.86
CA GLY A 367 -17.23 1.37 -25.18
C GLY A 367 -17.35 1.38 -23.65
N GLY A 368 -18.13 2.30 -23.08
CA GLY A 368 -18.49 2.28 -21.66
C GLY A 368 -19.51 1.17 -21.31
N LEU A 369 -19.51 0.71 -20.06
CA LEU A 369 -20.58 -0.16 -19.54
C LEU A 369 -21.79 0.69 -19.16
N ASN A 370 -22.99 0.19 -19.45
CA ASN A 370 -24.23 0.91 -19.13
C ASN A 370 -24.41 1.00 -17.61
N THR A 371 -24.48 2.22 -17.07
CA THR A 371 -24.74 2.45 -15.63
C THR A 371 -26.21 2.15 -15.30
N PRO A 372 -26.50 1.32 -14.28
CA PRO A 372 -27.87 1.11 -13.84
C PRO A 372 -28.42 2.39 -13.21
N LEU A 373 -29.47 2.95 -13.81
CA LEU A 373 -30.19 4.11 -13.31
C LEU A 373 -31.41 3.64 -12.50
N HIS A 374 -31.82 4.43 -11.50
CA HIS A 374 -33.10 4.19 -10.84
C HIS A 374 -34.24 4.75 -11.69
N GLU A 375 -35.31 3.98 -11.86
CA GLU A 375 -36.52 4.38 -12.58
C GLU A 375 -37.22 5.53 -11.85
N SER A 376 -37.49 6.61 -12.59
CA SER A 376 -38.17 7.80 -12.09
C SER A 376 -39.43 8.08 -12.90
N ASP A 377 -40.60 7.90 -12.28
CA ASP A 377 -41.90 8.30 -12.84
C ASP A 377 -42.01 9.82 -12.94
N PHE A 378 -41.40 10.41 -13.98
CA PHE A 378 -41.46 11.83 -14.28
C PHE A 378 -42.46 12.09 -15.43
N SER A 379 -43.74 11.95 -15.11
CA SER A 379 -44.87 12.03 -16.05
C SER A 379 -45.44 13.44 -16.24
N GLY A 380 -44.85 14.47 -15.60
CA GLY A 380 -45.28 15.86 -15.73
C GLY A 380 -44.36 16.86 -15.03
N VAL A 381 -44.52 18.14 -15.36
CA VAL A 381 -43.66 19.25 -14.89
C VAL A 381 -43.94 19.66 -13.42
N THR A 382 -44.87 19.00 -12.74
CA THR A 382 -45.18 19.23 -11.32
C THR A 382 -45.18 17.91 -10.52
N PRO A 383 -44.51 17.87 -9.35
CA PRO A 383 -44.44 16.64 -8.55
C PRO A 383 -45.81 16.30 -7.95
N GLN A 384 -46.37 15.13 -8.29
CA GLN A 384 -47.60 14.67 -7.64
C GLN A 384 -47.35 14.18 -6.21
N LYS A 385 -48.22 14.62 -5.29
CA LYS A 385 -48.15 14.29 -3.86
C LYS A 385 -48.79 12.93 -3.60
N GLN A 386 -47.96 11.91 -3.36
CA GLN A 386 -48.43 10.55 -3.06
C GLN A 386 -48.93 10.49 -1.60
N VAL A 387 -50.20 10.11 -1.41
CA VAL A 387 -50.81 9.96 -0.07
C VAL A 387 -50.53 8.57 0.47
N VAL A 388 -49.81 8.46 1.58
CA VAL A 388 -49.56 7.20 2.27
C VAL A 388 -50.77 6.86 3.13
N GLN A 389 -51.48 5.77 2.81
CA GLN A 389 -52.53 5.25 3.68
C GLN A 389 -51.93 4.51 4.88
N THR A 390 -52.34 4.91 6.08
CA THR A 390 -52.05 4.20 7.33
C THR A 390 -53.14 3.15 7.61
N PRO A 391 -52.79 1.91 8.02
CA PRO A 391 -53.78 0.93 8.44
C PRO A 391 -54.29 1.25 9.85
N ASN A 392 -55.61 1.38 10.00
CA ASN A 392 -56.26 1.60 11.29
C ASN A 392 -56.10 0.39 12.23
N THR A 393 -55.72 0.64 13.49
CA THR A 393 -55.78 -0.33 14.58
C THR A 393 -56.79 0.13 15.64
N VAL A 394 -57.99 -0.47 15.66
CA VAL A 394 -59.02 -0.17 16.67
C VAL A 394 -59.04 -1.26 17.75
N LEU A 395 -58.45 -0.91 18.89
CA LEU A 395 -58.88 -1.22 20.27
C LEU A 395 -59.73 -2.48 20.49
N SER A 396 -59.11 -3.53 21.03
CA SER A 396 -59.77 -4.56 21.83
C SER A 396 -59.46 -4.35 23.31
N THR A 397 -60.45 -4.00 24.13
CA THR A 397 -60.35 -4.03 25.60
C THR A 397 -60.87 -5.36 26.16
N PRO A 398 -60.30 -5.89 27.25
CA PRO A 398 -60.70 -7.18 27.80
C PRO A 398 -61.78 -7.04 28.89
N PHE A 399 -62.77 -7.95 28.96
CA PHE A 399 -63.32 -8.50 30.21
C PHE A 399 -64.39 -9.60 29.96
N ARG A 400 -64.50 -10.52 30.95
CA ARG A 400 -65.53 -11.58 31.15
C ARG A 400 -65.56 -12.83 30.25
N THR A 401 -65.16 -13.94 30.86
CA THR A 401 -65.89 -15.24 30.85
C THR A 401 -66.82 -15.30 32.10
N PRO A 402 -67.55 -16.40 32.42
CA PRO A 402 -67.92 -17.61 31.67
C PRO A 402 -69.44 -17.91 31.67
N SER A 403 -69.91 -18.98 30.98
CA SER A 403 -70.79 -20.06 31.54
C SER A 403 -71.54 -20.90 30.49
N GLN A 404 -71.55 -22.23 30.70
CA GLN A 404 -72.56 -23.25 30.32
C GLN A 404 -72.93 -23.57 28.86
N GLY A 405 -73.21 -24.86 28.62
CA GLY A 405 -74.10 -25.36 27.54
C GLY A 405 -73.56 -26.56 26.76
N SER A 406 -74.02 -27.78 27.07
CA SER A 406 -73.63 -29.03 26.43
C SER A 406 -74.57 -29.47 25.29
N GLU A 407 -74.03 -30.28 24.37
CA GLU A 407 -74.71 -31.29 23.52
C GLU A 407 -75.96 -30.91 22.68
N SER A 408 -75.89 -31.09 21.35
CA SER A 408 -76.60 -32.20 20.66
C SER A 408 -76.55 -32.15 19.13
N LEU A 409 -76.15 -33.29 18.54
CA LEU A 409 -76.75 -34.03 17.41
C LEU A 409 -77.21 -33.35 16.08
N THR A 410 -76.83 -34.03 14.99
CA THR A 410 -77.32 -33.96 13.59
C THR A 410 -78.75 -34.61 13.47
N PRO A 411 -79.49 -34.70 12.31
CA PRO A 411 -78.98 -34.79 10.92
C PRO A 411 -79.87 -34.42 9.68
N ARG A 412 -79.23 -34.52 8.48
CA ARG A 412 -79.70 -35.19 7.22
C ARG A 412 -80.37 -34.40 6.05
N GLY A 413 -79.79 -34.63 4.84
CA GLY A 413 -80.47 -34.67 3.52
C GLY A 413 -80.49 -33.35 2.71
N GLY A 414 -80.29 -33.30 1.37
CA GLY A 414 -79.87 -34.30 0.37
C GLY A 414 -80.54 -34.06 -1.01
N LEU A 415 -79.80 -34.17 -2.14
CA LEU A 415 -80.23 -34.53 -3.53
C LEU A 415 -79.23 -34.08 -4.63
N THR A 416 -79.14 -34.83 -5.73
CA THR A 416 -78.41 -34.54 -7.01
C THR A 416 -79.11 -35.27 -8.18
N PRO A 417 -78.83 -34.92 -9.46
CA PRO A 417 -78.62 -35.98 -10.50
C PRO A 417 -77.46 -35.72 -11.52
N LYS A 418 -77.18 -36.71 -12.40
CA LYS A 418 -76.02 -36.92 -13.33
C LYS A 418 -76.48 -37.54 -14.70
N PRO A 419 -75.72 -37.69 -15.83
CA PRO A 419 -74.26 -37.97 -16.07
C PRO A 419 -73.56 -36.90 -16.99
N ALA A 420 -72.74 -37.08 -18.06
CA ALA A 420 -72.18 -38.17 -18.93
C ALA A 420 -71.03 -37.57 -19.85
N LEU A 421 -70.23 -38.27 -20.70
CA LEU A 421 -69.67 -39.64 -20.77
C LEU A 421 -68.71 -39.82 -22.01
N GLY A 422 -67.47 -40.33 -21.84
CA GLY A 422 -66.61 -40.95 -22.89
C GLY A 422 -65.72 -40.04 -23.79
N THR A 423 -64.59 -40.44 -24.41
CA THR A 423 -63.72 -41.65 -24.38
C THR A 423 -62.32 -41.33 -24.99
N THR A 424 -61.25 -42.06 -24.62
CA THR A 424 -59.92 -42.08 -25.30
C THR A 424 -59.82 -43.31 -26.27
N PRO A 425 -58.69 -43.70 -26.95
CA PRO A 425 -57.32 -43.13 -27.10
C PRO A 425 -56.69 -43.21 -28.54
N GLY A 426 -55.52 -42.58 -28.74
CA GLY A 426 -54.33 -43.26 -29.31
C GLY A 426 -53.92 -43.16 -30.82
N ARG A 427 -52.61 -42.89 -31.00
CA ARG A 427 -51.69 -43.20 -32.13
C ARG A 427 -51.66 -42.37 -33.44
N THR A 428 -50.40 -42.17 -33.87
CA THR A 428 -49.83 -41.61 -35.12
C THR A 428 -49.80 -42.68 -36.25
N PRO A 429 -49.32 -42.45 -37.52
CA PRO A 429 -48.46 -41.35 -38.01
C PRO A 429 -48.68 -40.83 -39.48
N LEU A 430 -47.77 -39.91 -39.86
CA LEU A 430 -47.25 -39.64 -41.22
C LEU A 430 -48.08 -38.82 -42.25
N ARG A 431 -47.48 -37.68 -42.63
CA ARG A 431 -47.21 -37.23 -44.01
C ARG A 431 -48.39 -37.17 -45.00
N ASP A 432 -48.71 -35.94 -45.39
CA ASP A 432 -48.60 -35.62 -46.81
C ASP A 432 -47.88 -34.29 -47.06
N LYS A 433 -47.14 -34.21 -48.18
CA LYS A 433 -46.65 -32.98 -48.78
C LYS A 433 -47.45 -32.77 -50.05
N LEU A 434 -48.30 -31.75 -50.13
CA LEU A 434 -48.62 -31.01 -51.36
C LEU A 434 -49.52 -29.81 -51.01
N ASN A 435 -49.18 -28.63 -51.55
CA ASN A 435 -49.80 -27.36 -51.19
C ASN A 435 -50.95 -27.06 -52.16
N ILE A 436 -52.20 -27.38 -51.79
CA ILE A 436 -53.39 -27.16 -52.64
C ILE A 436 -54.56 -26.61 -51.80
N ASN A 437 -54.64 -25.28 -51.71
CA ASN A 437 -55.89 -24.52 -51.57
C ASN A 437 -55.64 -23.03 -51.90
N PRO A 438 -56.68 -22.21 -52.14
CA PRO A 438 -56.55 -20.76 -52.31
C PRO A 438 -56.24 -19.97 -51.02
N GLU A 439 -56.14 -18.65 -51.18
CA GLU A 439 -56.17 -17.63 -50.13
C GLU A 439 -57.56 -17.47 -49.50
N GLU A 440 -57.63 -16.68 -48.41
CA GLU A 440 -58.49 -15.47 -48.27
C GLU A 440 -59.03 -15.31 -46.83
N GLY A 441 -58.61 -14.24 -46.12
CA GLY A 441 -59.12 -13.96 -44.77
C GLY A 441 -58.23 -13.10 -43.86
N MET A 442 -58.23 -11.78 -44.10
CA MET A 442 -57.92 -10.68 -43.16
C MET A 442 -56.81 -10.86 -42.09
N ALA A 443 -55.74 -10.08 -42.23
CA ALA A 443 -54.72 -9.93 -41.20
C ALA A 443 -55.17 -8.99 -40.05
N ASP A 444 -54.97 -9.42 -38.80
CA ASP A 444 -54.95 -8.55 -37.62
C ASP A 444 -53.51 -8.41 -37.12
N TYR A 445 -52.91 -7.24 -37.37
CA TYR A 445 -51.50 -6.96 -37.11
C TYR A 445 -51.28 -6.43 -35.68
N SER A 446 -51.37 -7.28 -34.66
CA SER A 446 -51.07 -6.85 -33.27
C SER A 446 -50.57 -7.92 -32.27
N ASP A 447 -49.99 -9.05 -32.71
CA ASP A 447 -49.39 -10.05 -31.79
C ASP A 447 -47.84 -10.16 -31.89
N PRO A 448 -47.08 -9.82 -30.83
CA PRO A 448 -45.63 -10.04 -30.73
C PRO A 448 -45.17 -11.51 -30.84
N SER A 449 -46.09 -12.49 -30.76
CA SER A 449 -45.78 -13.91 -31.02
C SER A 449 -45.39 -14.17 -32.48
N TYR A 450 -46.08 -13.52 -33.42
CA TYR A 450 -45.94 -13.74 -34.86
C TYR A 450 -44.59 -13.25 -35.41
N ALA A 451 -44.11 -12.10 -34.92
CA ALA A 451 -42.78 -11.58 -35.26
C ALA A 451 -41.64 -12.52 -34.81
N LYS A 452 -41.76 -13.11 -33.61
CA LYS A 452 -40.81 -14.13 -33.13
C LYS A 452 -40.89 -15.43 -33.92
N GLN A 453 -42.07 -15.78 -34.43
CA GLN A 453 -42.22 -16.95 -35.30
C GLN A 453 -41.53 -16.73 -36.65
N MET A 454 -41.73 -15.57 -37.29
CA MET A 454 -41.00 -15.18 -38.51
C MET A 454 -39.47 -15.09 -38.32
N GLU A 455 -38.99 -14.58 -37.18
CA GLU A 455 -37.55 -14.54 -36.87
C GLU A 455 -36.98 -15.96 -36.62
N ARG A 456 -37.80 -16.88 -36.08
CA ARG A 456 -37.43 -18.28 -35.89
C ARG A 456 -37.44 -19.05 -37.22
N GLU A 457 -38.45 -18.85 -38.05
CA GLU A 457 -38.57 -19.49 -39.36
C GLU A 457 -37.46 -19.03 -40.30
N SER A 458 -37.13 -17.74 -40.35
CA SER A 458 -35.97 -17.23 -41.11
C SER A 458 -34.63 -17.75 -40.59
N ARG A 459 -34.46 -17.93 -39.27
CA ARG A 459 -33.29 -18.62 -38.69
C ARG A 459 -33.24 -20.11 -39.06
N GLU A 460 -34.37 -20.82 -39.07
CA GLU A 460 -34.41 -22.21 -39.50
C GLU A 460 -34.20 -22.34 -41.02
N HIS A 461 -34.65 -21.39 -41.82
CA HIS A 461 -34.39 -21.33 -43.27
C HIS A 461 -32.90 -21.09 -43.58
N LEU A 462 -32.24 -20.17 -42.86
CA LEU A 462 -30.79 -19.96 -42.92
C LEU A 462 -30.01 -21.18 -42.42
N ARG A 463 -30.49 -21.83 -41.35
CA ARG A 463 -29.88 -23.07 -40.81
C ARG A 463 -29.99 -24.21 -41.82
N LEU A 464 -31.12 -24.38 -42.49
CA LEU A 464 -31.30 -25.35 -43.57
C LEU A 464 -30.42 -25.00 -44.78
N GLY A 465 -30.31 -23.73 -45.15
CA GLY A 465 -29.39 -23.28 -46.20
C GLY A 465 -27.91 -23.58 -45.89
N LEU A 466 -27.49 -23.40 -44.63
CA LEU A 466 -26.14 -23.73 -44.17
C LEU A 466 -25.90 -25.23 -44.00
N MET A 467 -26.94 -26.02 -43.68
CA MET A 467 -26.87 -27.49 -43.65
C MET A 467 -26.98 -28.14 -45.05
N ALA A 468 -27.44 -27.39 -46.06
CA ALA A 468 -27.47 -27.82 -47.46
C ALA A 468 -26.14 -27.57 -48.20
N LEU A 469 -25.19 -26.86 -47.58
CA LEU A 469 -23.82 -26.80 -48.08
C LEU A 469 -23.17 -28.19 -47.96
N PRO A 470 -22.56 -28.75 -49.02
CA PRO A 470 -21.82 -29.99 -48.93
C PRO A 470 -20.70 -29.88 -47.89
N ALA A 471 -20.67 -30.79 -46.91
CA ALA A 471 -19.57 -30.86 -45.97
C ALA A 471 -18.26 -31.15 -46.73
N PRO A 472 -17.17 -30.41 -46.50
CA PRO A 472 -15.90 -30.66 -47.18
C PRO A 472 -15.35 -32.01 -46.74
N LYS A 473 -15.39 -32.99 -47.65
CA LYS A 473 -14.76 -34.29 -47.46
C LYS A 473 -13.27 -34.19 -47.76
N ASN A 474 -12.45 -34.17 -46.70
CA ASN A 474 -11.03 -34.46 -46.80
C ASN A 474 -10.80 -35.95 -46.48
N ASP A 475 -11.30 -36.82 -47.36
CA ASP A 475 -10.99 -38.24 -47.35
C ASP A 475 -9.85 -38.49 -48.36
N PHE A 476 -8.60 -38.39 -47.90
CA PHE A 476 -7.45 -38.95 -48.61
C PHE A 476 -6.77 -39.98 -47.71
N GLU A 477 -7.04 -41.25 -48.00
CA GLU A 477 -6.37 -42.38 -47.40
C GLU A 477 -4.95 -42.46 -47.97
N ILE A 478 -3.94 -42.12 -47.15
CA ILE A 478 -2.53 -42.24 -47.55
C ILE A 478 -2.14 -43.72 -47.46
N VAL A 479 -2.45 -44.47 -48.52
CA VAL A 479 -1.84 -45.78 -48.77
C VAL A 479 -0.40 -45.52 -49.23
N LEU A 480 0.58 -45.77 -48.35
CA LEU A 480 1.98 -45.83 -48.78
C LEU A 480 2.17 -47.04 -49.71
N PRO A 481 2.64 -46.86 -50.95
CA PRO A 481 3.15 -47.98 -51.75
C PRO A 481 4.50 -48.41 -51.17
N GLU A 482 4.69 -49.72 -50.91
CA GLU A 482 5.90 -50.29 -50.27
C GLU A 482 7.24 -50.10 -51.02
N ASN A 483 7.26 -49.34 -52.13
CA ASN A 483 8.46 -49.08 -52.93
C ASN A 483 8.94 -47.61 -52.89
N ALA A 484 8.27 -46.71 -52.15
CA ALA A 484 8.58 -45.27 -52.16
C ALA A 484 9.71 -44.82 -51.20
N GLU A 485 10.39 -45.74 -50.50
CA GLU A 485 11.53 -45.43 -49.61
C GLU A 485 12.89 -45.39 -50.34
N LYS A 486 12.92 -45.49 -51.68
CA LYS A 486 14.16 -45.66 -52.46
C LYS A 486 14.49 -44.57 -53.49
N GLU A 487 13.71 -43.50 -53.57
CA GLU A 487 13.91 -42.40 -54.54
C GLU A 487 14.09 -41.01 -53.88
N LEU A 488 14.43 -40.95 -52.59
CA LEU A 488 14.74 -39.70 -51.87
C LEU A 488 16.24 -39.50 -51.57
N GLU A 489 17.10 -40.32 -52.19
CA GLU A 489 18.54 -40.06 -52.33
C GLU A 489 18.88 -39.95 -53.83
N GLU A 490 18.67 -38.77 -54.44
CA GLU A 490 19.64 -38.12 -55.34
C GLU A 490 19.18 -36.72 -55.83
N HIS A 491 20.17 -35.85 -55.98
CA HIS A 491 20.22 -34.47 -56.50
C HIS A 491 19.06 -33.88 -57.33
N GLU A 492 18.75 -32.59 -57.13
CA GLU A 492 19.34 -31.49 -57.92
C GLU A 492 19.08 -30.09 -57.30
N VAL A 493 19.86 -29.08 -57.71
CA VAL A 493 19.82 -27.70 -57.20
C VAL A 493 19.18 -26.80 -58.26
N ASP A 494 17.99 -26.25 -57.98
CA ASP A 494 17.31 -25.36 -58.92
C ASP A 494 17.45 -23.87 -58.49
N GLU A 495 18.13 -23.06 -59.31
CA GLU A 495 18.49 -21.67 -59.02
C GLU A 495 17.33 -20.68 -59.25
N THR A 496 16.18 -20.89 -58.61
CA THR A 496 15.14 -19.85 -58.53
C THR A 496 14.78 -19.54 -57.08
N PHE A 497 15.62 -18.73 -56.43
CA PHE A 497 15.32 -18.16 -55.12
C PHE A 497 14.15 -17.16 -55.23
N VAL A 498 12.97 -17.60 -54.80
CA VAL A 498 11.79 -16.73 -54.66
C VAL A 498 11.95 -15.95 -53.35
N GLU A 499 12.25 -14.65 -53.43
CA GLU A 499 12.35 -13.76 -52.27
C GLU A 499 11.05 -13.82 -51.43
N ASP A 500 11.20 -13.91 -50.11
CA ASP A 500 10.08 -13.98 -49.18
C ASP A 500 9.13 -12.76 -49.36
N ALA A 501 7.82 -13.00 -49.26
CA ALA A 501 6.83 -11.93 -49.42
C ALA A 501 7.04 -10.74 -48.45
N ALA A 502 7.65 -11.02 -47.29
CA ALA A 502 8.05 -10.02 -46.30
C ALA A 502 9.15 -9.07 -46.82
N ASP A 503 10.11 -9.56 -47.61
CA ASP A 503 11.22 -8.76 -48.15
C ASP A 503 10.76 -7.90 -49.32
N ILE A 504 9.88 -8.43 -50.17
CA ILE A 504 9.21 -7.66 -51.24
C ILE A 504 8.40 -6.51 -50.63
N GLU A 505 7.64 -6.78 -49.55
CA GLU A 505 6.89 -5.74 -48.87
C GLU A 505 7.81 -4.73 -48.16
N ALA A 506 8.87 -5.19 -47.48
CA ALA A 506 9.86 -4.33 -46.84
C ALA A 506 10.54 -3.40 -47.85
N ARG A 507 10.94 -3.91 -49.02
CA ARG A 507 11.52 -3.11 -50.11
C ARG A 507 10.53 -2.08 -50.66
N LYS A 508 9.25 -2.44 -50.80
CA LYS A 508 8.17 -1.54 -51.24
C LYS A 508 7.80 -0.50 -50.16
N GLN A 509 7.97 -0.81 -48.88
CA GLN A 509 7.84 0.15 -47.78
C GLN A 509 9.04 1.11 -47.74
N ALA A 510 10.26 0.59 -47.82
CA ALA A 510 11.50 1.38 -47.86
C ALA A 510 11.54 2.36 -49.05
N LEU A 511 11.04 1.98 -50.22
CA LEU A 511 10.94 2.89 -51.38
C LEU A 511 9.98 4.05 -51.10
N ARG A 512 8.78 3.77 -50.56
CA ARG A 512 7.81 4.80 -50.11
C ARG A 512 8.31 5.67 -48.96
N GLU A 513 9.20 5.15 -48.11
CA GLU A 513 9.85 5.92 -47.04
C GLU A 513 10.97 6.81 -47.59
N ALA A 514 11.79 6.30 -48.51
CA ALA A 514 12.80 7.08 -49.20
C ALA A 514 12.18 8.20 -50.06
N GLU A 515 11.00 7.97 -50.66
CA GLU A 515 10.24 8.97 -51.39
C GLU A 515 9.70 10.06 -50.45
N ARG A 516 8.95 9.69 -49.41
CA ARG A 516 8.49 10.63 -48.37
C ARG A 516 9.65 11.42 -47.75
N ALA A 517 10.81 10.80 -47.51
CA ALA A 517 12.00 11.49 -46.99
C ALA A 517 12.63 12.46 -48.02
N LYS A 518 12.53 12.18 -49.32
CA LYS A 518 12.97 13.12 -50.39
C LYS A 518 12.02 14.32 -50.49
N GLU A 519 10.73 14.12 -50.29
CA GLU A 519 9.71 15.19 -50.24
C GLU A 519 9.85 16.04 -48.99
N LEU A 520 9.95 15.43 -47.81
CA LEU A 520 10.14 16.12 -46.52
C LEU A 520 11.38 17.03 -46.56
N LYS A 521 12.49 16.59 -47.17
CA LYS A 521 13.69 17.42 -47.41
C LYS A 521 13.50 18.60 -48.37
N ARG A 522 12.43 18.62 -49.18
CA ARG A 522 12.03 19.76 -50.04
C ARG A 522 11.03 20.68 -49.36
N MET A 523 10.36 20.24 -48.29
CA MET A 523 9.38 21.06 -47.56
C MET A 523 10.07 22.14 -46.72
N HIS A 524 9.30 23.14 -46.31
CA HIS A 524 9.76 24.23 -45.47
C HIS A 524 10.35 23.77 -44.13
N LYS A 525 11.40 24.48 -43.65
CA LYS A 525 12.17 24.15 -42.44
C LYS A 525 11.32 24.03 -41.16
N ALA A 526 10.18 24.74 -41.07
CA ALA A 526 9.23 24.60 -39.97
C ALA A 526 8.49 23.26 -39.99
N VAL A 527 8.12 22.76 -41.18
CA VAL A 527 7.57 21.40 -41.37
C VAL A 527 8.64 20.36 -41.08
N GLN A 528 9.86 20.52 -41.63
CA GLN A 528 10.98 19.59 -41.38
C GLN A 528 11.30 19.41 -39.89
N LYS A 529 11.18 20.47 -39.09
CA LYS A 529 11.44 20.47 -37.65
C LYS A 529 10.21 20.20 -36.78
N ASN A 530 9.03 19.96 -37.37
CA ASN A 530 7.75 19.81 -36.66
C ASN A 530 7.47 20.93 -35.64
N LEU A 531 7.82 22.17 -36.00
CA LEU A 531 7.55 23.33 -35.15
C LEU A 531 6.04 23.70 -35.19
N PRO A 532 5.47 24.26 -34.10
CA PRO A 532 4.10 24.76 -34.09
C PRO A 532 3.89 25.79 -35.21
N ARG A 533 2.82 25.59 -35.99
CA ARG A 533 2.36 26.51 -37.04
C ARG A 533 1.04 27.18 -36.63
N PRO A 534 0.79 28.44 -37.00
CA PRO A 534 -0.45 29.13 -36.64
C PRO A 534 -1.65 28.54 -37.40
N SER A 535 -2.79 28.35 -36.73
CA SER A 535 -4.02 27.84 -37.38
C SER A 535 -4.78 28.91 -38.19
N GLU A 536 -4.44 30.18 -37.98
CA GLU A 536 -5.01 31.36 -38.65
C GLU A 536 -3.84 32.18 -39.19
N VAL A 537 -3.87 32.52 -40.48
CA VAL A 537 -2.83 33.33 -41.14
C VAL A 537 -3.32 34.78 -41.18
N ASN A 538 -2.51 35.70 -40.65
CA ASN A 538 -2.90 37.12 -40.59
C ASN A 538 -2.39 37.88 -41.81
N GLU A 539 -3.26 38.09 -42.80
CA GLU A 539 -2.95 38.83 -44.03
C GLU A 539 -2.71 40.34 -43.81
N THR A 540 -3.17 40.91 -42.67
CA THR A 540 -3.05 42.36 -42.36
C THR A 540 -1.62 42.85 -42.10
N ILE A 541 -0.62 41.95 -42.15
CA ILE A 541 0.82 42.24 -42.00
C ILE A 541 1.41 42.90 -43.27
N LEU A 542 0.74 42.76 -44.42
CA LEU A 542 1.13 43.40 -45.68
C LEU A 542 0.77 44.89 -45.68
N ARG A 543 1.74 45.75 -46.01
CA ARG A 543 1.46 47.18 -46.24
C ARG A 543 0.73 47.35 -47.58
N PRO A 544 -0.34 48.16 -47.67
CA PRO A 544 -1.02 48.38 -48.94
C PRO A 544 -0.08 49.06 -49.95
N LEU A 545 -0.22 48.71 -51.23
CA LEU A 545 0.68 49.19 -52.29
C LEU A 545 0.60 50.72 -52.53
N ASN A 546 -0.49 51.37 -52.09
CA ASN A 546 -0.79 52.78 -52.30
C ASN A 546 -0.59 53.63 -51.03
N VAL A 547 0.53 53.46 -50.32
CA VAL A 547 0.91 54.36 -49.22
C VAL A 547 1.66 55.57 -49.79
N GLU A 548 1.25 56.78 -49.41
CA GLU A 548 2.05 57.99 -49.53
C GLU A 548 2.76 58.26 -48.18
N PRO A 549 4.08 58.50 -48.14
CA PRO A 549 5.04 58.46 -49.25
C PRO A 549 5.30 57.01 -49.73
N PRO A 550 5.72 56.83 -51.01
CA PRO A 550 5.93 55.51 -51.60
C PRO A 550 6.98 54.70 -50.82
N LEU A 551 6.74 53.41 -50.68
CA LEU A 551 7.63 52.49 -49.96
C LEU A 551 9.06 52.57 -50.50
N THR A 552 10.03 52.60 -49.58
CA THR A 552 11.46 52.49 -49.92
C THR A 552 11.75 51.15 -50.58
N ASP A 553 12.77 51.03 -51.42
CA ASP A 553 13.05 49.76 -52.11
C ASP A 553 13.37 48.60 -51.14
N LEU A 554 13.98 48.91 -49.99
CA LEU A 554 14.10 47.97 -48.86
C LEU A 554 12.71 47.50 -48.37
N GLN A 555 11.77 48.42 -48.14
CA GLN A 555 10.42 48.09 -47.70
C GLN A 555 9.63 47.31 -48.76
N LYS A 556 9.84 47.58 -50.06
CA LYS A 556 9.27 46.76 -51.15
C LYS A 556 9.79 45.33 -51.09
N SER A 557 11.10 45.15 -50.85
CA SER A 557 11.69 43.83 -50.67
C SER A 557 11.16 43.10 -49.42
N GLU A 558 10.94 43.82 -48.31
CA GLU A 558 10.28 43.28 -47.11
C GLU A 558 8.85 42.78 -47.41
N GLU A 559 8.04 43.53 -48.17
CA GLU A 559 6.69 43.10 -48.53
C GLU A 559 6.67 41.89 -49.47
N LEU A 560 7.63 41.77 -50.40
CA LEU A 560 7.78 40.56 -51.23
C LEU A 560 8.11 39.33 -50.36
N ILE A 561 9.05 39.46 -49.43
CA ILE A 561 9.42 38.38 -48.49
C ILE A 561 8.23 38.00 -47.59
N LYS A 562 7.45 38.96 -47.11
CA LYS A 562 6.21 38.68 -46.35
C LYS A 562 5.16 37.96 -47.20
N LYS A 563 5.02 38.34 -48.48
CA LYS A 563 4.05 37.70 -49.38
C LYS A 563 4.42 36.24 -49.63
N GLU A 564 5.69 35.95 -49.92
CA GLU A 564 6.26 34.60 -49.98
C GLU A 564 6.04 33.81 -48.68
N MET A 565 6.26 34.45 -47.52
CA MET A 565 6.01 33.80 -46.23
C MET A 565 4.52 33.43 -46.03
N ILE A 566 3.59 34.27 -46.49
CA ILE A 566 2.14 34.01 -46.39
C ILE A 566 1.72 32.89 -47.35
N THR A 567 2.16 32.88 -48.62
CA THR A 567 1.88 31.77 -49.56
C THR A 567 2.43 30.44 -49.02
N MET A 568 3.65 30.44 -48.46
CA MET A 568 4.22 29.27 -47.80
C MET A 568 3.38 28.78 -46.61
N LEU A 569 2.85 29.67 -45.78
CA LEU A 569 2.00 29.29 -44.64
C LEU A 569 0.67 28.66 -45.08
N HIS A 570 0.00 29.20 -46.10
CA HIS A 570 -1.22 28.60 -46.65
C HIS A 570 -0.95 27.22 -47.28
N PHE A 571 0.17 27.06 -47.99
CA PHE A 571 0.60 25.77 -48.54
C PHE A 571 0.93 24.74 -47.43
N ASP A 572 1.68 25.15 -46.42
CA ASP A 572 2.04 24.31 -45.26
C ASP A 572 0.79 23.88 -44.47
N LEU A 573 -0.22 24.74 -44.31
CA LEU A 573 -1.45 24.41 -43.58
C LEU A 573 -2.36 23.47 -44.35
N LEU A 574 -2.46 23.63 -45.67
CA LEU A 574 -3.31 22.79 -46.52
C LEU A 574 -2.74 21.37 -46.69
N HIS A 575 -1.42 21.25 -46.90
CA HIS A 575 -0.78 19.95 -47.12
C HIS A 575 -0.24 19.29 -45.84
N HIS A 576 0.09 20.07 -44.80
CA HIS A 576 0.72 19.58 -43.57
C HIS A 576 0.08 20.20 -42.30
N PRO A 577 -1.22 19.99 -42.04
CA PRO A 577 -1.91 20.57 -40.90
C PRO A 577 -1.26 20.17 -39.56
N PHE A 578 -1.08 21.14 -38.67
CA PHE A 578 -0.51 20.91 -37.34
C PHE A 578 -1.57 20.34 -36.39
N GLY A 579 -1.60 19.02 -36.21
CA GLY A 579 -2.51 18.38 -35.25
C GLY A 579 -2.48 16.86 -35.14
N GLU A 580 -2.17 16.13 -36.21
CA GLU A 580 -2.35 14.66 -36.22
C GLU A 580 -1.37 13.86 -35.34
N GLN A 581 -0.19 14.40 -35.02
CA GLN A 581 0.90 13.60 -34.43
C GLN A 581 0.91 13.53 -32.89
N PHE A 582 0.00 14.20 -32.18
CA PHE A 582 0.02 14.23 -30.70
C PHE A 582 -1.30 13.97 -29.97
N THR A 583 -2.25 13.25 -30.58
CA THR A 583 -3.12 12.34 -29.79
C THR A 583 -3.59 11.14 -30.61
N GLY A 584 -3.43 9.93 -30.08
CA GLY A 584 -4.06 8.71 -30.61
C GLY A 584 -5.57 8.63 -30.31
N LYS A 585 -6.30 9.73 -30.51
CA LYS A 585 -7.76 9.82 -30.33
C LYS A 585 -8.36 10.61 -31.47
N LYS A 586 -9.15 9.95 -32.33
CA LYS A 586 -10.06 10.60 -33.28
C LYS A 586 -11.20 11.32 -32.53
N GLY A 587 -10.89 12.46 -31.93
CA GLY A 587 -11.87 13.38 -31.37
C GLY A 587 -12.17 14.49 -32.37
N LYS A 588 -13.40 14.56 -32.88
CA LYS A 588 -13.87 15.72 -33.64
C LYS A 588 -13.93 16.93 -32.72
N GLY A 589 -12.90 17.78 -32.75
CA GLY A 589 -13.00 19.15 -32.27
C GLY A 589 -13.74 20.01 -33.32
N PRO A 590 -14.70 20.87 -32.93
CA PRO A 590 -15.33 21.78 -33.87
C PRO A 590 -14.34 22.90 -34.24
N GLY A 591 -14.08 23.10 -35.55
CA GLY A 591 -13.31 24.24 -36.05
C GLY A 591 -12.48 23.97 -37.32
N PHE A 592 -11.83 22.81 -37.43
CA PHE A 592 -10.79 22.60 -38.46
C PHE A 592 -11.28 22.38 -39.91
N GLY A 593 -12.59 22.28 -40.14
CA GLY A 593 -13.14 22.02 -41.47
C GLY A 593 -13.37 23.26 -42.35
N SER A 594 -13.32 24.47 -41.78
CA SER A 594 -13.77 25.69 -42.47
C SER A 594 -12.65 26.41 -43.25
N ASN A 595 -11.42 26.39 -42.74
CA ASN A 595 -10.35 27.28 -43.21
C ASN A 595 -9.63 26.76 -44.48
N ASN A 596 -9.79 25.48 -44.83
CA ASN A 596 -9.18 24.91 -46.04
C ASN A 596 -9.68 25.59 -47.33
N ALA A 597 -10.92 26.08 -47.36
CA ALA A 597 -11.46 26.79 -48.51
C ALA A 597 -10.77 28.15 -48.73
N GLU A 598 -10.49 28.88 -47.64
CA GLU A 598 -9.77 30.16 -47.67
C GLU A 598 -8.32 29.95 -48.15
N HIS A 599 -7.65 28.90 -47.66
CA HIS A 599 -6.28 28.57 -48.07
C HIS A 599 -6.20 28.14 -49.54
N MET A 600 -7.19 27.41 -50.06
CA MET A 600 -7.28 27.10 -51.50
C MET A 600 -7.47 28.38 -52.33
N ALA A 601 -8.42 29.24 -51.97
CA ALA A 601 -8.68 30.48 -52.69
C ALA A 601 -7.46 31.42 -52.72
N TYR A 602 -6.69 31.50 -51.64
CA TYR A 602 -5.45 32.29 -51.60
C TYR A 602 -4.35 31.70 -52.52
N LEU A 603 -4.20 30.37 -52.54
CA LEU A 603 -3.21 29.68 -53.38
C LEU A 603 -3.58 29.65 -54.86
N GLU A 604 -4.87 29.73 -55.22
CA GLU A 604 -5.31 29.95 -56.60
C GLU A 604 -4.93 31.35 -57.10
N GLN A 605 -5.01 32.37 -56.24
CA GLN A 605 -4.58 33.74 -56.58
C GLN A 605 -3.06 33.93 -56.53
N ASN A 606 -2.36 33.17 -55.68
CA ASN A 606 -0.92 33.24 -55.49
C ASN A 606 -0.30 31.83 -55.49
N PRO A 607 -0.02 31.25 -56.68
CA PRO A 607 0.49 29.89 -56.80
C PRO A 607 1.83 29.68 -56.10
N TYR A 608 1.99 28.53 -55.45
CA TYR A 608 3.25 28.16 -54.79
C TYR A 608 4.29 27.61 -55.79
N GLU A 609 5.39 28.33 -55.98
CA GLU A 609 6.49 27.94 -56.87
C GLU A 609 7.39 26.86 -56.23
N LYS A 610 7.87 25.90 -57.05
CA LYS A 610 8.69 24.77 -56.59
C LYS A 610 10.12 24.88 -57.12
N PHE A 611 11.01 25.42 -56.32
CA PHE A 611 12.43 25.59 -56.67
C PHE A 611 13.21 24.27 -56.71
N SER A 612 14.26 24.23 -57.54
CA SER A 612 15.16 23.07 -57.63
C SER A 612 16.09 22.98 -56.41
N LYS A 613 16.65 21.79 -56.16
CA LYS A 613 17.63 21.59 -55.08
C LYS A 613 18.94 22.34 -55.30
N GLU A 614 19.29 22.61 -56.56
CA GLU A 614 20.52 23.33 -56.90
C GLU A 614 20.35 24.81 -56.65
N ASP A 615 19.18 25.36 -56.95
CA ASP A 615 18.90 26.80 -56.76
C ASP A 615 18.70 27.14 -55.28
N LEU A 616 18.03 26.25 -54.51
CA LEU A 616 17.99 26.36 -53.05
C LEU A 616 19.39 26.30 -52.41
N LYS A 617 20.31 25.51 -52.97
CA LYS A 617 21.70 25.46 -52.49
C LYS A 617 22.46 26.74 -52.84
N LYS A 618 22.39 27.23 -54.08
CA LYS A 618 22.99 28.51 -54.49
C LYS A 618 22.47 29.67 -53.64
N ALA A 619 21.16 29.73 -53.37
CA ALA A 619 20.55 30.72 -52.50
C ALA A 619 21.06 30.62 -51.05
N GLN A 620 21.21 29.40 -50.52
CA GLN A 620 21.81 29.19 -49.20
C GLN A 620 23.27 29.65 -49.14
N ASP A 621 24.07 29.36 -50.18
CA ASP A 621 25.48 29.74 -50.26
C ASP A 621 25.64 31.28 -50.39
N LEU A 622 24.73 31.96 -51.09
CA LEU A 622 24.66 33.43 -51.16
C LEU A 622 24.24 34.06 -49.83
N LEU A 623 23.17 33.56 -49.20
CA LEU A 623 22.73 34.03 -47.87
C LEU A 623 23.81 33.83 -46.81
N ALA A 624 24.62 32.76 -46.89
CA ALA A 624 25.74 32.56 -45.99
C ALA A 624 26.82 33.65 -46.15
N GLN A 625 27.13 34.04 -47.39
CA GLN A 625 28.07 35.14 -47.68
C GLN A 625 27.54 36.48 -47.17
N GLU A 626 26.27 36.79 -47.42
CA GLU A 626 25.63 38.01 -46.91
C GLU A 626 25.58 38.04 -45.37
N MET A 627 25.22 36.93 -44.73
CA MET A 627 25.24 36.80 -43.27
C MET A 627 26.63 37.00 -42.69
N GLU A 628 27.70 36.55 -43.34
CA GLU A 628 29.07 36.76 -42.90
C GLU A 628 29.49 38.24 -43.00
N VAL A 629 29.10 38.93 -44.08
CA VAL A 629 29.30 40.39 -44.22
C VAL A 629 28.54 41.16 -43.13
N VAL A 630 27.28 40.79 -42.84
CA VAL A 630 26.48 41.41 -41.77
C VAL A 630 27.07 41.09 -40.38
N LYS A 631 27.54 39.86 -40.14
CA LYS A 631 28.19 39.44 -38.89
C LYS A 631 29.42 40.31 -38.59
N GLN A 632 30.24 40.58 -39.61
CA GLN A 632 31.39 41.48 -39.52
C GLN A 632 30.95 42.95 -39.34
N GLY A 633 30.02 43.44 -40.15
CA GLY A 633 29.57 44.84 -40.15
C GLY A 633 28.83 45.29 -38.88
N MET A 634 28.06 44.39 -38.23
CA MET A 634 27.33 44.70 -37.00
C MET A 634 28.06 44.29 -35.71
N GLY A 635 29.30 43.76 -35.81
CA GLY A 635 30.08 43.32 -34.65
C GLY A 635 29.45 42.16 -33.88
N HIS A 636 28.59 41.36 -34.53
CA HIS A 636 27.93 40.22 -33.91
C HIS A 636 28.90 39.03 -33.81
N GLY A 637 29.70 39.02 -32.76
CA GLY A 637 30.46 37.85 -32.34
C GLY A 637 29.57 36.64 -32.05
N GLU A 638 30.17 35.47 -31.85
CA GLU A 638 29.42 34.29 -31.45
C GLU A 638 28.90 34.48 -30.01
N LEU A 639 27.59 34.69 -29.87
CA LEU A 639 26.96 34.68 -28.56
C LEU A 639 27.18 33.30 -27.93
N SER A 640 27.87 33.28 -26.78
CA SER A 640 27.92 32.09 -25.93
C SER A 640 26.49 31.59 -25.69
N SER A 641 26.32 30.26 -25.67
CA SER A 641 25.04 29.63 -25.33
C SER A 641 24.53 30.07 -23.95
N GLU A 642 25.43 30.43 -23.04
CA GLU A 642 25.12 30.99 -21.73
C GLU A 642 24.50 32.39 -21.83
N ALA A 643 25.07 33.27 -22.65
CA ALA A 643 24.53 34.62 -22.89
C ALA A 643 23.17 34.56 -23.59
N TYR A 644 23.00 33.64 -24.55
CA TYR A 644 21.70 33.38 -25.18
C TYR A 644 20.67 32.87 -24.16
N ASN A 645 21.05 31.90 -23.30
CA ASN A 645 20.15 31.39 -22.26
C ASN A 645 19.74 32.48 -21.26
N GLN A 646 20.66 33.36 -20.85
CA GLN A 646 20.34 34.47 -19.96
C GLN A 646 19.32 35.44 -20.59
N VAL A 647 19.58 35.91 -21.81
CA VAL A 647 18.64 36.80 -22.53
C VAL A 647 17.30 36.10 -22.78
N TRP A 648 17.30 34.80 -23.08
CA TRP A 648 16.09 34.00 -23.23
C TRP A 648 15.29 33.89 -21.93
N GLU A 649 15.94 33.63 -20.79
CA GLU A 649 15.28 33.59 -19.48
C GLU A 649 14.73 34.96 -19.08
N GLU A 650 15.47 36.04 -19.34
CA GLU A 650 15.00 37.42 -19.12
C GLU A 650 13.76 37.72 -19.98
N CYS A 651 13.78 37.43 -21.28
CA CYS A 651 12.62 37.58 -22.16
C CYS A 651 11.44 36.70 -21.72
N TYR A 652 11.68 35.44 -21.35
CA TYR A 652 10.65 34.51 -20.91
C TYR A 652 10.04 34.90 -19.56
N SER A 653 10.83 35.46 -18.64
CA SER A 653 10.34 35.98 -17.35
C SER A 653 9.37 37.15 -17.52
N GLN A 654 9.55 37.95 -18.58
CA GLN A 654 8.68 39.08 -18.92
C GLN A 654 7.38 38.64 -19.58
N VAL A 655 7.25 37.40 -20.03
CA VAL A 655 6.07 36.88 -20.74
C VAL A 655 5.21 36.02 -19.79
N LEU A 656 3.95 36.42 -19.63
CA LEU A 656 3.01 35.83 -18.69
C LEU A 656 1.76 35.32 -19.43
N TYR A 657 1.41 34.05 -19.26
CA TYR A 657 0.17 33.49 -19.81
C TYR A 657 -1.01 33.79 -18.89
N LEU A 658 -2.07 34.43 -19.39
CA LEU A 658 -3.28 34.71 -18.61
C LEU A 658 -4.33 33.62 -18.86
N PRO A 659 -4.65 32.75 -17.88
CA PRO A 659 -5.55 31.61 -18.10
C PRO A 659 -6.97 32.02 -18.48
N GLY A 660 -7.49 33.10 -17.90
CA GLY A 660 -8.86 33.58 -18.17
C GLY A 660 -9.07 34.23 -19.54
N GLN A 661 -7.99 34.64 -20.22
CA GLN A 661 -8.06 35.27 -21.56
C GLN A 661 -7.42 34.41 -22.67
N SER A 662 -6.81 33.28 -22.31
CA SER A 662 -6.03 32.41 -23.21
C SER A 662 -4.99 33.14 -24.06
N ARG A 663 -4.35 34.18 -23.49
CA ARG A 663 -3.39 35.06 -24.17
C ARG A 663 -2.13 35.27 -23.35
N TYR A 664 -1.01 35.45 -24.04
CA TYR A 664 0.24 35.90 -23.44
C TYR A 664 0.27 37.43 -23.36
N THR A 665 0.70 37.96 -22.21
CA THR A 665 0.86 39.40 -21.97
C THR A 665 2.23 39.66 -21.32
N ARG A 666 2.68 40.91 -21.30
CA ARG A 666 3.91 41.26 -20.56
C ARG A 666 3.60 41.36 -19.07
N ALA A 667 4.45 40.79 -18.22
CA ALA A 667 4.27 40.74 -16.76
C ALA A 667 4.02 42.12 -16.14
N ASN A 668 4.58 43.19 -16.70
CA ASN A 668 4.38 44.57 -16.27
C ASN A 668 2.95 45.09 -16.51
N LEU A 669 2.27 44.62 -17.57
CA LEU A 669 0.91 45.05 -17.96
C LEU A 669 -0.20 44.27 -17.25
N ALA A 670 0.09 43.07 -16.72
CA ALA A 670 -0.89 42.23 -16.04
C ALA A 670 -1.25 42.74 -14.64
N SER A 671 -2.52 42.60 -14.23
CA SER A 671 -2.96 42.94 -12.87
C SER A 671 -2.32 42.02 -11.82
N LYS A 672 -2.26 42.46 -10.56
CA LYS A 672 -1.79 41.61 -9.44
C LYS A 672 -2.60 40.31 -9.33
N LYS A 673 -3.90 40.36 -9.61
CA LYS A 673 -4.79 39.17 -9.61
C LYS A 673 -4.38 38.19 -10.72
N ASP A 674 -4.29 38.67 -11.96
CA ASP A 674 -3.96 37.86 -13.13
C ASP A 674 -2.55 37.25 -13.04
N ARG A 675 -1.61 37.96 -12.38
CA ARG A 675 -0.28 37.42 -12.03
C ARG A 675 -0.38 36.23 -11.08
N ILE A 676 -1.24 36.28 -10.05
CA ILE A 676 -1.45 35.16 -9.12
C ILE A 676 -2.07 33.98 -9.87
N GLU A 677 -3.14 34.18 -10.64
CA GLU A 677 -3.81 33.12 -11.41
C GLU A 677 -2.84 32.43 -12.40
N SER A 678 -1.95 33.21 -13.05
CA SER A 678 -0.90 32.67 -13.92
C SER A 678 0.16 31.88 -13.17
N LEU A 679 0.64 32.39 -12.03
CA LEU A 679 1.63 31.70 -11.20
C LEU A 679 1.08 30.42 -10.57
N GLU A 680 -0.18 30.41 -10.15
CA GLU A 680 -0.88 29.20 -9.70
C GLU A 680 -0.96 28.16 -10.82
N LYS A 681 -1.29 28.58 -12.06
CA LYS A 681 -1.31 27.67 -13.20
C LYS A 681 0.08 27.12 -13.53
N ARG A 682 1.13 27.95 -13.46
CA ARG A 682 2.54 27.53 -13.63
C ARG A 682 2.98 26.57 -12.52
N LEU A 683 2.56 26.80 -11.28
CA LEU A 683 2.81 25.92 -10.14
C LEU A 683 2.13 24.55 -10.34
N GLU A 684 0.89 24.52 -10.81
CA GLU A 684 0.18 23.27 -11.07
C GLU A 684 0.77 22.49 -12.27
N ILE A 685 1.21 23.19 -13.32
CA ILE A 685 2.02 22.59 -14.39
C ILE A 685 3.32 21.99 -13.82
N ASN A 686 4.05 22.73 -12.98
CA ASN A 686 5.26 22.24 -12.33
C ASN A 686 5.00 21.03 -11.41
N ARG A 687 3.85 20.94 -10.74
CA ARG A 687 3.41 19.73 -10.01
C ARG A 687 3.15 18.56 -10.96
N GLY A 688 2.56 18.81 -12.12
CA GLY A 688 2.42 17.82 -13.19
C GLY A 688 3.78 17.29 -13.67
N HIS A 689 4.71 18.18 -13.98
CA HIS A 689 6.10 17.84 -14.33
C HIS A 689 6.77 17.04 -13.21
N MET A 690 6.85 17.60 -11.99
CA MET A 690 7.42 16.94 -10.82
C MET A 690 6.85 15.54 -10.59
N THR A 691 5.53 15.34 -10.69
CA THR A 691 4.93 14.00 -10.49
C THR A 691 5.20 13.03 -11.64
N THR A 692 5.33 13.50 -12.88
CA THR A 692 5.68 12.63 -14.03
C THR A 692 7.18 12.31 -14.06
N GLU A 693 8.03 13.30 -13.80
CA GLU A 693 9.49 13.17 -13.73
C GLU A 693 9.91 12.34 -12.52
N ALA A 694 9.36 12.57 -11.32
CA ALA A 694 9.61 11.70 -10.16
C ALA A 694 9.16 10.25 -10.41
N LYS A 695 8.07 10.02 -11.16
CA LYS A 695 7.66 8.67 -11.60
C LYS A 695 8.63 8.07 -12.61
N ARG A 696 9.26 8.87 -13.50
CA ARG A 696 10.29 8.40 -14.45
C ARG A 696 11.60 8.12 -13.70
N ALA A 697 12.08 9.04 -12.87
CA ALA A 697 13.25 8.89 -12.00
C ALA A 697 13.10 7.64 -11.12
N ALA A 698 12.01 7.49 -10.36
CA ALA A 698 11.79 6.31 -9.53
C ALA A 698 11.70 4.98 -10.32
N LYS A 699 11.31 5.00 -11.61
CA LYS A 699 11.40 3.82 -12.50
C LYS A 699 12.86 3.54 -12.90
N MET A 700 13.60 4.58 -13.28
CA MET A 700 15.02 4.49 -13.65
C MET A 700 15.88 4.06 -12.46
N GLU A 701 15.72 4.67 -11.30
CA GLU A 701 16.34 4.28 -10.03
C GLU A 701 16.04 2.82 -9.67
N LYS A 702 14.79 2.35 -9.81
CA LYS A 702 14.47 0.94 -9.58
C LYS A 702 15.17 0.01 -10.57
N LYS A 703 15.22 0.38 -11.85
CA LYS A 703 15.93 -0.39 -12.88
C LYS A 703 17.44 -0.42 -12.61
N LEU A 704 18.03 0.73 -12.31
CA LEU A 704 19.44 0.87 -11.92
C LEU A 704 19.73 0.11 -10.62
N LYS A 705 18.85 0.15 -9.62
CA LYS A 705 19.04 -0.59 -8.37
C LYS A 705 18.96 -2.11 -8.55
N ILE A 706 18.18 -2.60 -9.50
CA ILE A 706 18.16 -4.03 -9.86
C ILE A 706 19.47 -4.42 -10.56
N LEU A 707 19.94 -3.63 -11.53
CA LEU A 707 21.14 -3.93 -12.31
C LEU A 707 22.44 -3.71 -11.49
N LEU A 708 22.56 -2.56 -10.84
CA LEU A 708 23.75 -2.12 -10.11
C LEU A 708 23.77 -2.59 -8.65
N GLY A 709 22.64 -2.97 -8.05
CA GLY A 709 22.60 -3.37 -6.63
C GLY A 709 23.44 -4.62 -6.32
N GLY A 710 23.53 -5.55 -7.28
CA GLY A 710 24.45 -6.69 -7.21
C GLY A 710 25.91 -6.25 -7.31
N TYR A 711 26.23 -5.36 -8.27
CA TYR A 711 27.58 -4.83 -8.44
C TYR A 711 28.02 -3.94 -7.26
N GLN A 712 27.14 -3.14 -6.67
CA GLN A 712 27.38 -2.37 -5.45
C GLN A 712 27.66 -3.31 -4.27
N SER A 713 26.86 -4.37 -4.10
CA SER A 713 27.12 -5.38 -3.05
C SER A 713 28.49 -6.06 -3.23
N ARG A 714 28.86 -6.40 -4.48
CA ARG A 714 30.19 -6.95 -4.80
C ARG A 714 31.31 -5.93 -4.54
N ALA A 715 31.12 -4.67 -4.93
CA ALA A 715 32.08 -3.60 -4.70
C ALA A 715 32.29 -3.33 -3.21
N MET A 716 31.22 -3.26 -2.40
CA MET A 716 31.32 -3.15 -0.94
C MET A 716 32.05 -4.35 -0.32
N GLY A 717 31.80 -5.56 -0.82
CA GLY A 717 32.55 -6.75 -0.40
C GLY A 717 34.04 -6.68 -0.74
N LEU A 718 34.39 -6.25 -1.95
CA LEU A 718 35.79 -6.08 -2.38
C LEU A 718 36.50 -4.95 -1.63
N ILE A 719 35.82 -3.83 -1.36
CA ILE A 719 36.35 -2.72 -0.55
C ILE A 719 36.61 -3.21 0.88
N LYS A 720 35.68 -3.97 1.47
CA LYS A 720 35.91 -4.56 2.79
C LYS A 720 37.11 -5.51 2.77
N GLN A 721 37.17 -6.45 1.83
CA GLN A 721 38.30 -7.39 1.71
C GLN A 721 39.64 -6.66 1.52
N LEU A 722 39.66 -5.56 0.77
CA LEU A 722 40.86 -4.76 0.57
C LEU A 722 41.29 -4.05 1.87
N ASN A 723 40.35 -3.52 2.66
CA ASN A 723 40.63 -2.94 3.97
C ASN A 723 41.10 -4.01 4.97
N ASP A 724 40.39 -5.15 5.06
CA ASP A 724 40.75 -6.28 5.94
C ASP A 724 42.17 -6.82 5.61
N LEU A 725 42.60 -6.75 4.34
CA LEU A 725 43.96 -7.08 3.89
C LEU A 725 44.99 -5.99 4.21
N TRP A 726 44.61 -4.70 4.15
CA TRP A 726 45.48 -3.60 4.57
C TRP A 726 45.81 -3.68 6.06
N ASP A 727 44.82 -3.93 6.92
CA ASP A 727 45.03 -4.12 8.36
C ASP A 727 45.98 -5.31 8.63
N GLN A 728 45.84 -6.42 7.88
CA GLN A 728 46.74 -7.57 7.96
C GLN A 728 48.16 -7.25 7.50
N ILE A 729 48.32 -6.43 6.46
CA ILE A 729 49.64 -5.98 5.97
C ILE A 729 50.32 -5.07 7.01
N GLU A 730 49.56 -4.18 7.67
CA GLU A 730 50.10 -3.34 8.74
C GLU A 730 50.53 -4.16 9.97
N GLN A 731 49.70 -5.14 10.38
CA GLN A 731 50.04 -6.07 11.45
C GLN A 731 51.27 -6.92 11.11
N ALA A 732 51.34 -7.49 9.90
CA ALA A 732 52.49 -8.28 9.45
C ALA A 732 53.77 -7.43 9.35
N HIS A 733 53.69 -6.16 8.93
CA HIS A 733 54.83 -5.25 8.94
C HIS A 733 55.26 -4.84 10.36
N LEU A 734 54.32 -4.70 11.30
CA LEU A 734 54.63 -4.49 12.72
C LEU A 734 55.36 -5.72 13.27
N GLU A 735 54.81 -6.92 13.08
CA GLU A 735 55.41 -8.19 13.50
C GLU A 735 56.79 -8.41 12.89
N LEU A 736 56.97 -8.17 11.58
CA LEU A 736 58.27 -8.25 10.92
C LEU A 736 59.32 -7.37 11.63
N ARG A 737 58.98 -6.10 11.91
CA ARG A 737 59.88 -5.15 12.59
C ARG A 737 60.15 -5.55 14.03
N THR A 738 59.13 -6.02 14.77
CA THR A 738 59.35 -6.48 16.14
C THR A 738 60.21 -7.72 16.18
N PHE A 739 60.02 -8.71 15.29
CA PHE A 739 60.87 -9.89 15.20
C PHE A 739 62.29 -9.57 14.70
N GLU A 740 62.47 -8.57 13.84
CA GLU A 740 63.80 -8.12 13.42
C GLU A 740 64.59 -7.50 14.59
N GLU A 741 63.95 -6.67 15.42
CA GLU A 741 64.55 -6.17 16.67
C GLU A 741 64.72 -7.26 17.73
N LEU A 742 63.74 -8.16 17.90
CA LEU A 742 63.82 -9.28 18.85
C LEU A 742 64.97 -10.22 18.48
N LYS A 743 65.19 -10.45 17.18
CA LYS A 743 66.33 -11.21 16.66
C LYS A 743 67.65 -10.53 16.99
N LYS A 744 67.81 -9.23 16.71
CA LYS A 744 69.02 -8.46 17.11
C LYS A 744 69.27 -8.56 18.61
N HIS A 745 68.21 -8.56 19.42
CA HIS A 745 68.31 -8.68 20.87
C HIS A 745 68.77 -10.08 21.32
N GLU A 746 68.21 -11.16 20.78
CA GLU A 746 68.70 -12.52 21.08
C GLU A 746 70.09 -12.80 20.51
N ASP A 747 70.41 -12.33 19.29
CA ASP A 747 71.76 -12.41 18.70
C ASP A 747 72.81 -11.71 19.59
N ALA A 748 72.42 -10.66 20.34
CA ALA A 748 73.27 -10.00 21.34
C ALA A 748 73.24 -10.67 22.73
N ALA A 749 72.14 -11.32 23.11
CA ALA A 749 71.96 -11.94 24.42
C ALA A 749 72.60 -13.34 24.52
N ILE A 750 72.54 -14.13 23.45
CA ILE A 750 73.08 -15.50 23.40
C ILE A 750 74.59 -15.54 23.68
N PRO A 751 75.45 -14.71 23.04
CA PRO A 751 76.89 -14.72 23.33
C PRO A 751 77.19 -14.36 24.80
N ARG A 752 76.48 -13.38 25.38
CA ARG A 752 76.64 -13.00 26.78
C ARG A 752 76.25 -14.11 27.76
N ARG A 753 75.15 -14.82 27.49
CA ARG A 753 74.72 -16.00 28.28
C ARG A 753 75.76 -17.12 28.19
N LEU A 754 76.30 -17.38 27.00
CA LEU A 754 77.33 -18.40 26.80
C LEU A 754 78.65 -18.05 27.49
N GLU A 755 79.10 -16.79 27.40
CA GLU A 755 80.37 -16.38 28.03
C GLU A 755 80.31 -16.44 29.56
N CYS A 756 79.22 -15.94 30.16
CA CYS A 756 78.97 -16.05 31.59
C CYS A 756 78.98 -17.53 32.06
N LEU A 757 78.35 -18.43 31.30
CA LEU A 757 78.38 -19.87 31.60
C LEU A 757 79.79 -20.49 31.44
N LYS A 758 80.59 -20.05 30.45
CA LYS A 758 81.99 -20.50 30.35
C LYS A 758 82.80 -20.06 31.57
N GLU A 759 82.69 -18.78 31.97
CA GLU A 759 83.41 -18.23 33.12
C GLU A 759 83.03 -18.94 34.43
N ASP A 760 81.74 -19.26 34.64
CA ASP A 760 81.28 -20.05 35.78
C ASP A 760 81.82 -21.49 35.72
N VAL A 761 81.74 -22.17 34.58
CA VAL A 761 82.28 -23.54 34.40
C VAL A 761 83.79 -23.57 34.63
N GLN A 762 84.53 -22.59 34.12
CA GLN A 762 85.97 -22.49 34.26
C GLN A 762 86.38 -22.30 35.73
N ARG A 763 85.68 -21.42 36.47
CA ARG A 763 85.85 -21.29 37.93
C ARG A 763 85.54 -22.57 38.71
N GLN A 764 84.52 -23.34 38.31
CA GLN A 764 84.24 -24.64 38.94
C GLN A 764 85.34 -25.66 38.64
N GLN A 765 85.85 -25.69 37.40
CA GLN A 765 86.87 -26.64 36.96
C GLN A 765 88.26 -26.36 37.58
N GLU A 766 88.61 -25.08 37.80
CA GLU A 766 89.78 -24.70 38.59
C GLU A 766 89.66 -25.21 40.04
N ARG A 767 88.50 -24.99 40.67
CA ARG A 767 88.22 -25.46 42.04
C ARG A 767 88.24 -26.99 42.16
N GLU A 768 87.71 -27.70 41.16
CA GLU A 768 87.79 -29.17 41.09
C GLU A 768 89.26 -29.63 41.03
N LYS A 769 90.07 -28.99 40.17
CA LYS A 769 91.48 -29.32 39.99
C LYS A 769 92.31 -29.10 41.26
N GLU A 770 92.07 -28.01 42.00
CA GLU A 770 92.70 -27.78 43.30
C GLU A 770 92.32 -28.86 44.34
N LEU A 771 91.05 -29.26 44.38
CA LEU A 771 90.59 -30.30 45.30
C LEU A 771 91.17 -31.67 44.96
N GLN A 772 91.30 -32.00 43.67
CA GLN A 772 91.96 -33.22 43.21
C GLN A 772 93.45 -33.24 43.57
N GLN A 773 94.16 -32.11 43.44
CA GLN A 773 95.56 -32.00 43.87
C GLN A 773 95.72 -32.24 45.37
N ARG A 774 94.92 -31.56 46.21
CA ARG A 774 94.96 -31.79 47.68
C ARG A 774 94.66 -33.23 48.06
N PHE A 775 93.76 -33.90 47.34
CA PHE A 775 93.49 -35.33 47.56
C PHE A 775 94.69 -36.22 47.18
N ALA A 776 95.39 -35.89 46.09
CA ALA A 776 96.62 -36.59 45.70
C ALA A 776 97.74 -36.38 46.74
N ASP A 777 97.91 -35.16 47.26
CA ASP A 777 98.86 -34.86 48.34
C ASP A 777 98.53 -35.67 49.61
N PHE A 778 97.26 -35.73 50.01
CA PHE A 778 96.81 -36.57 51.14
C PHE A 778 97.06 -38.07 50.93
N MET A 779 96.95 -38.56 49.70
CA MET A 779 97.27 -39.96 49.37
C MET A 779 98.79 -40.20 49.44
N LEU A 780 99.61 -39.25 49.00
CA LEU A 780 101.07 -39.30 49.11
C LEU A 780 101.51 -39.30 50.58
N ASP A 781 100.93 -38.42 51.41
CA ASP A 781 101.14 -38.40 52.86
C ASP A 781 100.80 -39.75 53.47
N LYS A 782 99.62 -40.31 53.15
CA LYS A 782 99.20 -41.64 53.62
C LYS A 782 100.20 -42.73 53.22
N GLU A 783 100.69 -42.75 51.99
CA GLU A 783 101.69 -43.71 51.53
C GLU A 783 103.03 -43.53 52.28
N THR A 784 103.49 -42.30 52.51
CA THR A 784 104.72 -42.06 53.31
C THR A 784 104.56 -42.43 54.78
N PHE A 785 103.36 -42.28 55.36
CA PHE A 785 103.04 -42.80 56.69
C PHE A 785 103.02 -44.33 56.72
N GLN A 786 102.43 -44.99 55.72
CA GLN A 786 102.44 -46.45 55.56
C GLN A 786 103.83 -47.04 55.23
N ALA A 787 104.79 -46.21 54.79
CA ALA A 787 106.18 -46.61 54.58
C ALA A 787 107.09 -46.33 55.79
N LYS A 788 106.61 -45.57 56.79
CA LYS A 788 107.36 -45.21 58.02
C LYS A 788 106.99 -46.05 59.24
N TYR A 789 105.91 -46.83 59.17
CA TYR A 789 105.37 -47.70 60.21
C TYR A 789 105.15 -49.11 59.65
#